data_AF-A0A1A8ZF38-F1
#
_entry.id   AF-A0A1A8ZF38-F1
#
_cell.length_a   1.000
_cell.length_b   1.000
_cell.length_c   1.000
_cell.angle_alpha   90.00
_cell.angle_beta   90.00
_cell.angle_gamma   90.00
#
_symmetry.space_group_name_H-M   'P 1'
#
loop_
_entity.id
_entity.type
_entity.pdbx_description
1 polymer ?
#
loop_
_entity_poly.entity_id
_entity_poly.type
_entity_poly.pdbx_seq_one_letter_code
_entity_poly.pdbx_strand_id
1 'polypeptide(L)'
;MRGPLWRGWLWTPSTSIRLALRRSTTWWTRHNQEEQRLAAARPAAPARHWYRPWWWYAILTATVVILLVWLVTQLVLPLTNILWHHDPPRAFPPTEWVDDTFCKVPRDAQCTKITGAVTKLLPLPTAVAIFYLFTRFRVEPAYQRIARKAPEDLVTTSNDALGDIVGRDELCEVLIERIRDPDVRCPMVLVGGVGAGKSAVLVQLTHELAARGIVPIVLRMRDLNPEHLNFEKEAQQRFLDLIDPNLYSGGQGDRLWRQLRWSNKIAVIADGLDELGASGQQDTAGGHGPEGQHDSELREAFRRAAADRLPLIAATRPYDPLRSMPAVVVGLEPLSEGHALAFGLGDGARVPGTDVVAHLISDSDATESPLYLKVIRDLHRYHRLPKDPDRSPGPGEASHPVDRSTVRLELLKAWRRAIEEGYVCEDFAHGEPERRHALDVVSAFACLGLLHGSLSIRYDNLIDCAPEDHPHHVVFAELARRVGDGITVRDKAALVTAVTTAGEFSIVGLEPTGLRFQHGVIQAYLAEQFLTSPKVYRHLLRESGRTTPSKELLIAFTLLSRDPDRRRSLHPHRPEGRIGWFLGLRAGDEVGHLVDHLVKRADRREENPCWRLELYGTALEIDAEATPPAHPTIARRIEDEWSHFIEPEVGDRPLDEAKLHLVRRWGDAARLISHRRRTGAHGFTGRVEPAYDGLFRLVRQETSYRVRLAAVREIGLGGEPAARVLRRVRAPGPVCLTPDADNTDAQDQQLRGWLAPLLFLSTRRDTEAPDDHPAREAARHLTGWLDELAAHRSAAGGRRLNLAGEIALAQGFRLAANVRILPLGRPSTDRSILVEKAEFALRHSRFWYSQLALVQALTLLSLPMDPAEPLPASGHGANPVGLVQHWLRVAGSEVPDRDRCVAHPFLLATARLCVKALVTREPERFCWIDEGETASRVGSCSPSVEVRRAQRLWIPDSMGWSVLDPRAERLLADVMLLLNLAERGDRPMEREARLHRADRCDLPPCLTTDRSPLDPERSVHSRERCAPGGTCLDDCPFRLCPLPAKGEPLARRMDQNFCARQADLTGWWNALLIRAPWQNVRLSELRRFWRLMSRRDLPRWRRW
;
A
#
# COMPACT_ATOMS: atom_id res chain seq x y z
N MET A 1 -43.89 -46.75 -48.03
CA MET A 1 -42.45 -46.77 -48.35
C MET A 1 -41.97 -45.34 -48.65
N ARG A 2 -41.24 -44.70 -47.72
CA ARG A 2 -40.35 -43.55 -47.96
C ARG A 2 -39.17 -43.70 -46.98
N GLY A 3 -37.97 -43.88 -47.51
CA GLY A 3 -36.76 -44.26 -46.77
C GLY A 3 -36.09 -43.09 -46.02
N PRO A 4 -35.14 -43.38 -45.12
CA PRO A 4 -34.53 -42.39 -44.24
C PRO A 4 -33.32 -41.70 -44.89
N LEU A 5 -33.39 -40.38 -45.02
CA LEU A 5 -32.26 -39.53 -45.38
C LEU A 5 -31.34 -39.34 -44.17
N TRP A 6 -30.21 -40.05 -44.18
CA TRP A 6 -29.11 -39.85 -43.25
C TRP A 6 -28.43 -38.50 -43.50
N ARG A 7 -28.36 -37.66 -42.46
CA ARG A 7 -27.60 -36.40 -42.41
C ARG A 7 -26.09 -36.69 -42.33
N GLY A 8 -25.45 -36.92 -43.48
CA GLY A 8 -24.02 -37.22 -43.60
C GLY A 8 -23.06 -36.02 -43.53
N TRP A 9 -23.54 -34.78 -43.35
CA TRP A 9 -22.71 -33.57 -43.50
C TRP A 9 -22.14 -32.95 -42.20
N LEU A 10 -22.37 -33.55 -41.04
CA LEU A 10 -21.87 -33.03 -39.75
C LEU A 10 -20.67 -33.80 -39.16
N TRP A 11 -20.26 -34.90 -39.78
CA TRP A 11 -19.27 -35.85 -39.22
C TRP A 11 -18.04 -36.00 -40.12
N THR A 12 -17.32 -34.91 -40.40
CA THR A 12 -15.94 -35.08 -40.85
C THR A 12 -15.08 -35.54 -39.66
N PRO A 13 -14.12 -36.47 -39.82
CA PRO A 13 -13.25 -36.89 -38.72
C PRO A 13 -12.49 -35.71 -38.10
N SER A 14 -12.22 -34.66 -38.87
CA SER A 14 -11.60 -33.43 -38.35
C SER A 14 -12.50 -32.63 -37.39
N THR A 15 -13.83 -32.59 -37.61
CA THR A 15 -14.77 -31.92 -36.70
C THR A 15 -14.98 -32.74 -35.43
N SER A 16 -15.07 -34.07 -35.54
CA SER A 16 -15.19 -34.97 -34.38
C SER A 16 -13.94 -34.97 -33.50
N ILE A 17 -12.74 -34.96 -34.10
CA ILE A 17 -11.47 -34.83 -33.38
C ILE A 17 -11.36 -33.46 -32.69
N ARG A 18 -11.74 -32.37 -33.37
CA ARG A 18 -11.77 -31.03 -32.74
C ARG A 18 -12.78 -30.96 -31.58
N LEU A 19 -13.94 -31.58 -31.72
CA LEU A 19 -14.95 -31.62 -30.65
C LEU A 19 -14.49 -32.50 -29.48
N ALA A 20 -13.84 -33.63 -29.74
CA ALA A 20 -13.28 -34.50 -28.71
C ALA A 20 -12.11 -33.84 -27.97
N LEU A 21 -11.17 -33.22 -28.70
CA LEU A 21 -10.08 -32.41 -28.13
C LEU A 21 -10.63 -31.22 -27.34
N ARG A 22 -11.69 -30.56 -27.83
CA ARG A 22 -12.35 -29.47 -27.12
C ARG A 22 -12.99 -29.95 -25.82
N ARG A 23 -13.68 -31.09 -25.85
CA ARG A 23 -14.29 -31.70 -24.64
C ARG A 23 -13.24 -32.16 -23.64
N SER A 24 -12.16 -32.81 -24.10
CA SER A 24 -11.10 -33.29 -23.22
C SER A 24 -10.31 -32.15 -22.59
N THR A 25 -9.98 -31.10 -23.36
CA THR A 25 -9.31 -29.90 -22.82
C THR A 25 -10.19 -29.16 -21.83
N THR A 26 -11.50 -28.96 -22.10
CA THR A 26 -12.42 -28.35 -21.12
C THR A 26 -12.56 -29.19 -19.85
N TRP A 27 -12.60 -30.53 -20.00
CA TRP A 27 -12.72 -31.45 -18.87
C TRP A 27 -11.44 -31.49 -18.01
N TRP A 28 -10.27 -31.60 -18.62
CA TRP A 28 -8.97 -31.53 -17.92
C TRP A 28 -8.77 -30.20 -17.22
N THR A 29 -9.12 -29.10 -17.89
CA THR A 29 -9.00 -27.75 -17.32
C THR A 29 -9.96 -27.57 -16.15
N ARG A 30 -11.15 -28.19 -16.19
CA ARG A 30 -12.11 -28.21 -15.08
C ARG A 30 -11.59 -29.00 -13.88
N HIS A 31 -10.92 -30.14 -14.09
CA HIS A 31 -10.42 -30.95 -12.99
C HIS A 31 -9.19 -30.31 -12.30
N ASN A 32 -8.31 -29.69 -13.10
CA ASN A 32 -7.16 -28.95 -12.57
C ASN A 32 -7.52 -27.58 -11.97
N GLN A 33 -8.77 -27.11 -12.05
CA GLN A 33 -9.14 -25.80 -11.51
C GLN A 33 -8.98 -25.72 -10.00
N GLU A 34 -9.36 -26.76 -9.26
CA GLU A 34 -9.22 -26.76 -7.80
C GLU A 34 -7.74 -26.75 -7.41
N GLU A 35 -6.91 -27.59 -8.04
CA GLU A 35 -5.47 -27.55 -7.82
C GLU A 35 -4.84 -26.22 -8.23
N GLN A 36 -5.29 -25.61 -9.34
CA GLN A 36 -4.82 -24.30 -9.78
C GLN A 36 -5.26 -23.18 -8.85
N ARG A 37 -6.47 -23.24 -8.28
CA ARG A 37 -6.97 -22.32 -7.26
C ARG A 37 -6.21 -22.48 -5.94
N LEU A 38 -5.95 -23.70 -5.51
CA LEU A 38 -5.14 -23.99 -4.33
C LEU A 38 -3.68 -23.57 -4.51
N ALA A 39 -3.10 -23.81 -5.69
CA ALA A 39 -1.78 -23.29 -6.05
C ALA A 39 -1.79 -21.77 -6.19
N ALA A 40 -2.93 -21.18 -6.53
CA ALA A 40 -3.09 -19.74 -6.63
C ALA A 40 -3.24 -19.02 -5.30
N ALA A 41 -3.81 -19.69 -4.30
CA ALA A 41 -3.88 -19.20 -2.93
C ALA A 41 -2.51 -19.14 -2.22
N ARG A 42 -1.45 -19.72 -2.80
CA ARG A 42 -0.09 -19.59 -2.24
C ARG A 42 0.47 -18.19 -2.51
N PRO A 43 1.18 -17.58 -1.55
CA PRO A 43 1.84 -16.30 -1.77
C PRO A 43 2.74 -16.40 -3.00
N ALA A 44 2.63 -15.45 -3.94
CA ALA A 44 3.37 -15.50 -5.19
C ALA A 44 4.87 -15.18 -5.01
N ALA A 45 5.24 -14.59 -3.87
CA ALA A 45 6.59 -14.16 -3.56
C ALA A 45 7.08 -14.58 -2.16
N PRO A 46 7.12 -15.87 -1.80
CA PRO A 46 7.62 -16.28 -0.49
C PRO A 46 9.11 -15.94 -0.35
N ALA A 47 9.51 -15.44 0.82
CA ALA A 47 10.93 -15.23 1.10
C ALA A 47 11.65 -16.57 1.11
N ARG A 48 12.89 -16.55 0.62
CA ARG A 48 13.72 -17.76 0.62
C ARG A 48 14.27 -18.01 2.03
N HIS A 49 14.69 -19.25 2.24
CA HIS A 49 15.39 -19.64 3.47
C HIS A 49 16.54 -18.68 3.78
N TRP A 50 16.66 -18.33 5.06
CA TRP A 50 17.61 -17.31 5.50
C TRP A 50 19.05 -17.69 5.15
N TYR A 51 19.81 -16.74 4.61
CA TYR A 51 21.18 -16.99 4.18
C TYR A 51 22.07 -17.27 5.39
N ARG A 52 22.59 -18.49 5.47
CA ARG A 52 23.64 -18.88 6.44
C ARG A 52 24.95 -19.05 5.70
N PRO A 53 26.03 -18.40 6.15
CA PRO A 53 27.31 -18.54 5.48
C PRO A 53 27.84 -19.98 5.63
N TRP A 54 28.50 -20.48 4.59
CA TRP A 54 28.95 -21.88 4.52
C TRP A 54 29.88 -22.29 5.67
N TRP A 55 30.73 -21.36 6.13
CA TRP A 55 31.66 -21.59 7.25
C TRP A 55 30.92 -21.91 8.56
N TRP A 56 29.67 -21.49 8.72
CA TRP A 56 28.87 -21.82 9.89
C TRP A 56 28.50 -23.29 9.94
N TYR A 57 28.16 -23.88 8.79
CA TYR A 57 27.97 -25.33 8.68
C TYR A 57 29.28 -26.06 8.97
N ALA A 58 30.42 -25.53 8.50
CA ALA A 58 31.74 -26.10 8.80
C ALA A 58 32.07 -26.07 10.31
N ILE A 59 31.81 -24.96 11.01
CA ILE A 59 32.00 -24.86 12.47
C ILE A 59 31.06 -25.81 13.21
N LEU A 60 29.78 -25.89 12.81
CA LEU A 60 28.83 -26.83 13.40
C LEU A 60 29.31 -28.27 13.22
N THR A 61 29.76 -28.65 12.02
CA THR A 61 30.29 -29.99 11.79
C THR A 61 31.56 -30.22 12.60
N ALA A 62 32.45 -29.23 12.70
CA ALA A 62 33.69 -29.35 13.48
C ALA A 62 33.39 -29.49 14.99
N THR A 63 32.46 -28.71 15.54
CA THR A 63 32.08 -28.82 16.96
C THR A 63 31.38 -30.13 17.25
N VAL A 64 30.49 -30.61 16.37
CA VAL A 64 29.87 -31.93 16.48
C VAL A 64 30.94 -33.04 16.43
N VAL A 65 31.91 -32.94 15.53
CA VAL A 65 33.02 -33.92 15.45
C VAL A 65 33.89 -33.85 16.71
N ILE A 66 34.25 -32.67 17.21
CA ILE A 66 35.03 -32.51 18.44
C ILE A 66 34.27 -33.07 19.65
N LEU A 67 32.98 -32.77 19.79
CA LEU A 67 32.13 -33.30 20.86
C LEU A 67 31.96 -34.81 20.76
N LEU A 68 31.83 -35.36 19.54
CA LEU A 68 31.72 -36.80 19.32
C LEU A 68 33.04 -37.49 19.65
N VAL A 69 34.18 -36.94 19.24
CA VAL A 69 35.52 -37.43 19.63
C VAL A 69 35.71 -37.35 21.15
N TRP A 70 35.28 -36.25 21.77
CA TRP A 70 35.33 -36.09 23.23
C TRP A 70 34.43 -37.12 23.93
N LEU A 71 33.19 -37.32 23.48
CA LEU A 71 32.26 -38.28 24.07
C LEU A 71 32.73 -39.73 23.88
N VAL A 72 33.31 -40.06 22.72
CA VAL A 72 33.92 -41.36 22.46
C VAL A 72 35.13 -41.59 23.39
N THR A 73 36.02 -40.61 23.51
CA THR A 73 37.25 -40.75 24.32
C THR A 73 37.00 -40.72 25.83
N GLN A 74 36.06 -39.90 26.30
CA GLN A 74 35.82 -39.70 27.73
C GLN A 74 34.74 -40.62 28.32
N LEU A 75 33.84 -41.14 27.48
CA LEU A 75 32.65 -41.85 27.96
C LEU A 75 32.56 -43.26 27.37
N VAL A 76 32.65 -43.41 26.04
CA VAL A 76 32.47 -44.72 25.38
C VAL A 76 33.66 -45.66 25.63
N LEU A 77 34.90 -45.21 25.36
CA LEU A 77 36.10 -46.03 25.52
C LEU A 77 36.34 -46.48 26.98
N PRO A 78 36.13 -45.62 28.01
CA PRO A 78 36.23 -46.06 29.40
C PRO A 78 35.10 -47.02 29.80
N LEU A 79 33.86 -46.81 29.33
CA LEU A 79 32.75 -47.75 29.60
C LEU A 79 33.02 -49.12 28.99
N THR A 80 33.51 -49.17 27.75
CA THR A 80 33.82 -50.45 27.08
C THR A 80 34.98 -51.16 27.78
N ASN A 81 35.99 -50.44 28.26
CA ASN A 81 37.10 -51.01 29.03
C ASN A 81 36.63 -51.61 30.37
N ILE A 82 35.78 -50.89 31.11
CA ILE A 82 35.18 -51.37 32.38
C ILE A 82 34.29 -52.61 32.14
N LEU A 83 33.49 -52.60 31.06
CA LEU A 83 32.57 -53.69 30.73
C LEU A 83 33.27 -54.96 30.24
N TRP A 84 34.41 -54.86 29.55
CA TRP A 84 35.07 -56.01 28.92
C TRP A 84 36.36 -56.48 29.59
N HIS A 85 37.10 -55.64 30.32
CA HIS A 85 38.45 -55.97 30.81
C HIS A 85 38.61 -56.01 32.35
N HIS A 86 37.55 -55.79 33.13
CA HIS A 86 37.49 -55.96 34.61
C HIS A 86 38.58 -55.27 35.47
N ASP A 87 39.50 -54.50 34.90
CA ASP A 87 40.47 -53.70 35.66
C ASP A 87 39.93 -52.30 35.97
N PRO A 88 39.83 -51.88 37.24
CA PRO A 88 39.36 -50.54 37.61
C PRO A 88 40.41 -49.48 37.21
N PRO A 89 40.01 -48.36 36.59
CA PRO A 89 40.93 -47.30 36.19
C PRO A 89 41.54 -46.62 37.43
N ARG A 90 42.88 -46.58 37.52
CA ARG A 90 43.62 -46.02 38.68
C ARG A 90 43.74 -44.49 38.67
N ALA A 91 43.37 -43.80 37.58
CA ALA A 91 43.34 -42.33 37.53
C ALA A 91 42.27 -41.80 36.55
N PHE A 92 41.66 -40.67 36.92
CA PHE A 92 40.68 -39.92 36.12
C PHE A 92 41.22 -38.50 35.92
N PRO A 93 41.25 -37.93 34.69
CA PRO A 93 40.77 -38.46 33.42
C PRO A 93 41.75 -39.48 32.76
N PRO A 94 41.27 -40.35 31.84
CA PRO A 94 42.10 -41.40 31.23
C PRO A 94 42.87 -40.83 30.04
N THR A 95 44.03 -40.23 30.28
CA THR A 95 44.98 -39.86 29.20
C THR A 95 45.98 -40.96 28.87
N GLU A 96 45.97 -42.08 29.59
CA GLU A 96 46.93 -43.19 29.42
C GLU A 96 46.90 -43.81 28.01
N TRP A 97 45.74 -43.87 27.34
CA TRP A 97 45.67 -44.38 25.95
C TRP A 97 46.46 -43.50 24.96
N VAL A 98 46.58 -42.19 25.21
CA VAL A 98 47.39 -41.29 24.38
C VAL A 98 48.88 -41.51 24.65
N ASP A 99 49.27 -41.74 25.91
CA ASP A 99 50.65 -42.08 26.28
C ASP A 99 51.07 -43.44 25.69
N ASP A 100 50.21 -44.46 25.76
CA ASP A 100 50.57 -45.84 25.38
C ASP A 100 50.60 -46.07 23.85
N THR A 101 49.76 -45.33 23.10
CA THR A 101 49.68 -45.46 21.63
C THR A 101 50.71 -44.60 20.91
N PHE A 102 51.03 -43.41 21.43
CA PHE A 102 51.97 -42.49 20.79
C PHE A 102 53.37 -42.49 21.41
N CYS A 103 53.56 -43.00 22.63
CA CYS A 103 54.82 -42.90 23.36
C CYS A 103 55.21 -44.22 24.04
N LYS A 104 55.71 -45.15 23.24
CA LYS A 104 56.23 -46.45 23.72
C LYS A 104 57.56 -46.37 24.50
N VAL A 105 58.16 -45.19 24.67
CA VAL A 105 59.45 -45.03 25.39
C VAL A 105 59.36 -43.90 26.44
N PRO A 106 59.72 -44.14 27.72
CA PRO A 106 59.33 -43.26 28.83
C PRO A 106 60.13 -41.94 28.98
N ARG A 107 60.94 -41.52 28.00
CA ARG A 107 61.92 -40.40 28.20
C ARG A 107 62.14 -39.44 27.03
N ASP A 108 61.21 -39.31 26.09
CA ASP A 108 61.31 -38.24 25.09
C ASP A 108 60.53 -36.98 25.54
N ALA A 109 61.27 -35.92 25.83
CA ALA A 109 60.75 -34.59 26.19
C ALA A 109 59.83 -33.96 25.13
N GLN A 110 59.68 -34.59 23.96
CA GLN A 110 58.74 -34.20 22.91
C GLN A 110 57.34 -34.78 23.15
N CYS A 111 57.23 -35.95 23.77
CA CYS A 111 55.94 -36.59 24.03
C CYS A 111 55.12 -35.82 25.09
N THR A 112 55.75 -35.46 26.21
CA THR A 112 55.15 -34.62 27.27
C THR A 112 54.76 -33.23 26.76
N LYS A 113 55.42 -32.72 25.71
CA LYS A 113 55.01 -31.48 25.03
C LYS A 113 53.74 -31.66 24.19
N ILE A 114 53.55 -32.82 23.57
CA ILE A 114 52.37 -33.11 22.74
C ILE A 114 51.15 -33.42 23.63
N THR A 115 51.27 -34.29 24.65
CA THR A 115 50.19 -34.57 25.61
C THR A 115 49.85 -33.34 26.46
N GLY A 116 50.86 -32.56 26.86
CA GLY A 116 50.67 -31.25 27.50
C GLY A 116 50.03 -30.21 26.58
N ALA A 117 50.22 -30.29 25.26
CA ALA A 117 49.54 -29.42 24.31
C ALA A 117 48.06 -29.82 24.15
N VAL A 118 47.75 -31.11 24.02
CA VAL A 118 46.36 -31.60 23.86
C VAL A 118 45.50 -31.28 25.09
N THR A 119 46.03 -31.47 26.30
CA THR A 119 45.32 -31.11 27.56
C THR A 119 45.13 -29.60 27.72
N LYS A 120 46.06 -28.77 27.24
CA LYS A 120 45.91 -27.30 27.22
C LYS A 120 45.01 -26.79 26.09
N LEU A 121 44.82 -27.56 25.02
CA LEU A 121 44.03 -27.17 23.85
C LEU A 121 42.54 -27.56 23.94
N LEU A 122 42.16 -28.55 24.75
CA LEU A 122 40.77 -28.99 24.97
C LEU A 122 39.83 -28.00 25.71
N PRO A 123 40.26 -27.19 26.69
CA PRO A 123 39.36 -26.30 27.44
C PRO A 123 38.71 -25.24 26.57
N LEU A 124 39.45 -24.71 25.58
CA LEU A 124 38.99 -23.65 24.69
C LEU A 124 37.81 -24.08 23.80
N PRO A 125 37.90 -25.17 22.98
CA PRO A 125 36.79 -25.65 22.18
C PRO A 125 35.63 -26.15 23.03
N THR A 126 35.90 -26.71 24.22
CA THR A 126 34.85 -27.13 25.17
C THR A 126 34.09 -25.92 25.71
N ALA A 127 34.78 -24.85 26.12
CA ALA A 127 34.16 -23.60 26.56
C ALA A 127 33.36 -22.93 25.43
N VAL A 128 33.87 -22.95 24.20
CA VAL A 128 33.16 -22.46 23.00
C VAL A 128 31.92 -23.31 22.71
N ALA A 129 32.01 -24.64 22.83
CA ALA A 129 30.89 -25.55 22.64
C ALA A 129 29.83 -25.37 23.73
N ILE A 130 30.22 -25.25 25.01
CA ILE A 130 29.31 -24.96 26.12
C ILE A 130 28.62 -23.61 25.90
N PHE A 131 29.37 -22.57 25.55
CA PHE A 131 28.82 -21.25 25.25
C PHE A 131 27.83 -21.31 24.07
N TYR A 132 28.16 -22.03 23.00
CA TYR A 132 27.30 -22.21 21.84
C TYR A 132 26.02 -22.97 22.17
N LEU A 133 26.13 -24.11 22.87
CA LEU A 133 24.99 -24.93 23.28
C LEU A 133 24.08 -24.14 24.25
N PHE A 134 24.67 -23.48 25.23
CA PHE A 134 23.95 -22.61 26.16
C PHE A 134 23.18 -21.51 25.42
N THR A 135 23.84 -20.83 24.49
CA THR A 135 23.22 -19.80 23.65
C THR A 135 22.05 -20.35 22.84
N ARG A 136 22.25 -21.50 22.18
CA ARG A 136 21.28 -22.12 21.27
C ARG A 136 20.06 -22.69 22.00
N PHE A 137 20.23 -23.20 23.22
CA PHE A 137 19.17 -23.90 23.96
C PHE A 137 18.51 -23.05 25.06
N ARG A 138 19.21 -22.08 25.65
CA ARG A 138 18.64 -21.23 26.72
C ARG A 138 18.29 -19.83 26.23
N VAL A 139 19.24 -19.15 25.59
CA VAL A 139 19.10 -17.72 25.28
C VAL A 139 18.25 -17.46 24.04
N GLU A 140 18.60 -18.05 22.89
CA GLU A 140 17.82 -17.89 21.65
C GLU A 140 16.34 -18.30 21.85
N PRO A 141 16.02 -19.45 22.49
CA PRO A 141 14.63 -19.85 22.66
C PRO A 141 13.86 -19.01 23.68
N ALA A 142 14.52 -18.39 24.66
CA ALA A 142 13.86 -17.49 25.61
C ALA A 142 13.39 -16.22 24.90
N TYR A 143 14.28 -15.57 24.15
CA TYR A 143 13.94 -14.38 23.38
C TYR A 143 12.94 -14.69 22.25
N GLN A 144 13.17 -15.77 21.49
CA GLN A 144 12.25 -16.18 20.42
C GLN A 144 10.86 -16.57 20.94
N ARG A 145 10.75 -17.06 22.18
CA ARG A 145 9.44 -17.33 22.79
C ARG A 145 8.65 -16.03 22.99
N ILE A 146 9.31 -14.97 23.47
CA ILE A 146 8.69 -13.64 23.60
C ILE A 146 8.29 -13.13 22.21
N ALA A 147 9.23 -13.12 21.26
CA ALA A 147 8.96 -12.61 19.91
C ALA A 147 7.91 -13.41 19.10
N ARG A 148 7.68 -14.68 19.42
CA ARG A 148 6.65 -15.52 18.74
C ARG A 148 5.29 -15.46 19.41
N LYS A 149 5.27 -15.46 20.75
CA LYS A 149 4.03 -15.56 21.54
C LYS A 149 3.40 -14.22 21.88
N ALA A 150 4.22 -13.18 22.04
CA ALA A 150 3.79 -11.83 22.34
C ALA A 150 4.67 -10.81 21.58
N PRO A 151 4.65 -10.79 20.24
CA PRO A 151 5.37 -9.78 19.46
C PRO A 151 4.91 -8.34 19.79
N GLU A 152 3.66 -8.17 20.21
CA GLU A 152 3.07 -6.93 20.73
C GLU A 152 3.80 -6.39 21.96
N ASP A 153 4.41 -7.23 22.81
CA ASP A 153 5.22 -6.78 23.95
C ASP A 153 6.58 -6.20 23.53
N LEU A 154 7.10 -6.61 22.37
CA LEU A 154 8.38 -6.12 21.84
C LEU A 154 8.20 -4.83 21.06
N VAL A 155 7.19 -4.80 20.17
CA VAL A 155 6.85 -3.58 19.43
C VAL A 155 6.11 -2.60 20.33
N THR A 156 5.48 -3.09 21.41
CA THR A 156 4.69 -2.31 22.36
C THR A 156 3.80 -1.33 21.62
N THR A 157 3.07 -1.88 20.67
CA THR A 157 1.86 -1.26 20.19
C THR A 157 0.89 -1.28 21.35
N SER A 158 0.37 -0.12 21.75
CA SER A 158 -0.60 0.00 22.84
C SER A 158 -1.96 -0.66 22.55
N ASN A 159 -2.03 -1.65 21.66
CA ASN A 159 -3.26 -2.22 21.17
C ASN A 159 -3.07 -3.73 20.93
N ASP A 160 -3.28 -4.54 21.98
CA ASP A 160 -3.23 -6.02 21.94
C ASP A 160 -4.12 -6.62 20.84
N ALA A 161 -5.15 -5.89 20.40
CA ALA A 161 -6.10 -6.32 19.38
C ALA A 161 -5.68 -6.04 17.92
N LEU A 162 -4.63 -5.23 17.66
CA LEU A 162 -4.13 -4.93 16.31
C LEU A 162 -3.04 -5.92 15.83
N GLY A 163 -2.54 -6.78 16.72
CA GLY A 163 -1.56 -7.82 16.37
C GLY A 163 -2.08 -8.82 15.33
N ASP A 164 -3.40 -8.92 15.19
CA ASP A 164 -4.09 -9.90 14.34
C ASP A 164 -4.55 -9.32 12.99
N ILE A 165 -3.97 -8.21 12.52
CA ILE A 165 -4.32 -7.67 11.19
C ILE A 165 -3.66 -8.54 10.12
N VAL A 166 -4.39 -9.60 9.77
CA VAL A 166 -4.15 -10.50 8.66
C VAL A 166 -4.16 -9.71 7.36
N GLY A 167 -3.13 -9.89 6.51
CA GLY A 167 -3.17 -9.42 5.13
C GLY A 167 -2.05 -8.50 4.64
N ARG A 168 -0.95 -8.44 5.38
CA ARG A 168 0.30 -7.79 4.93
C ARG A 168 1.45 -8.79 4.83
N ASP A 169 1.13 -10.06 4.63
CA ASP A 169 2.09 -11.15 4.59
C ASP A 169 2.99 -11.01 3.36
N GLU A 170 2.45 -10.62 2.20
CA GLU A 170 3.25 -10.40 0.99
C GLU A 170 4.26 -9.27 1.17
N LEU A 171 3.86 -8.20 1.89
CA LEU A 171 4.78 -7.11 2.24
C LEU A 171 5.87 -7.61 3.19
N CYS A 172 5.52 -8.38 4.23
CA CYS A 172 6.48 -8.95 5.16
C CYS A 172 7.49 -9.87 4.44
N GLU A 173 7.02 -10.74 3.54
CA GLU A 173 7.89 -11.62 2.75
C GLU A 173 8.86 -10.83 1.86
N VAL A 174 8.39 -9.74 1.25
CA VAL A 174 9.25 -8.86 0.44
C VAL A 174 10.29 -8.15 1.31
N LEU A 175 9.91 -7.64 2.47
CA LEU A 175 10.84 -6.99 3.41
C LEU A 175 11.89 -8.00 3.91
N ILE A 176 11.47 -9.20 4.29
CA ILE A 176 12.35 -10.29 4.75
C ILE A 176 13.35 -10.66 3.65
N GLU A 177 12.90 -10.86 2.40
CA GLU A 177 13.80 -11.20 1.28
C GLU A 177 14.86 -10.11 1.04
N ARG A 178 14.52 -8.83 1.27
CA ARG A 178 15.43 -7.69 1.06
C ARG A 178 16.51 -7.57 2.12
N ILE A 179 16.22 -7.89 3.38
CA ILE A 179 17.21 -7.83 4.48
C ILE A 179 18.05 -9.10 4.64
N ARG A 180 17.62 -10.20 4.01
CA ARG A 180 18.19 -11.54 4.14
C ARG A 180 19.66 -11.63 3.73
N ASP A 181 20.02 -11.05 2.58
CA ASP A 181 21.35 -11.21 1.96
C ASP A 181 22.27 -10.01 2.28
N PRO A 182 23.38 -10.21 3.01
CA PRO A 182 24.27 -9.13 3.42
C PRO A 182 24.98 -8.44 2.26
N ASP A 183 25.10 -9.05 1.07
CA ASP A 183 25.80 -8.45 -0.06
C ASP A 183 24.93 -7.48 -0.87
N VAL A 184 23.61 -7.51 -0.66
CA VAL A 184 22.66 -6.68 -1.41
C VAL A 184 21.68 -5.90 -0.53
N ARG A 185 21.62 -6.18 0.78
CA ARG A 185 20.71 -5.49 1.70
C ARG A 185 21.07 -4.03 1.91
N CYS A 186 20.05 -3.25 2.20
CA CYS A 186 20.12 -1.82 2.53
C CYS A 186 19.02 -1.48 3.53
N PRO A 187 19.17 -0.41 4.33
CA PRO A 187 18.11 0.06 5.21
C PRO A 187 16.82 0.31 4.44
N MET A 188 15.68 -0.03 5.04
CA MET A 188 14.36 0.20 4.45
C MET A 188 13.52 1.08 5.36
N VAL A 189 12.71 1.94 4.76
CA VAL A 189 11.79 2.84 5.46
C VAL A 189 10.38 2.61 4.92
N LEU A 190 9.49 2.18 5.79
CA LEU A 190 8.07 2.02 5.54
C LEU A 190 7.35 3.35 5.80
N VAL A 191 6.76 3.94 4.77
CA VAL A 191 6.06 5.22 4.82
C VAL A 191 4.57 5.00 4.71
N GLY A 192 3.79 5.48 5.67
CA GLY A 192 2.33 5.39 5.62
C GLY A 192 1.64 6.46 6.44
N GLY A 193 0.39 6.78 6.10
CA GLY A 193 -0.45 7.73 6.83
C GLY A 193 -0.69 7.35 8.30
N VAL A 194 -1.33 8.25 9.04
CA VAL A 194 -1.76 7.97 10.43
C VAL A 194 -2.80 6.86 10.38
N GLY A 195 -2.63 5.87 11.24
CA GLY A 195 -3.53 4.74 11.24
C GLY A 195 -3.42 3.85 10.02
N ALA A 196 -2.43 3.98 9.12
CA ALA A 196 -2.26 3.04 8.00
C ALA A 196 -1.81 1.62 8.42
N GLY A 197 -1.71 1.34 9.72
CA GLY A 197 -1.28 0.05 10.26
C GLY A 197 0.24 -0.20 10.17
N LYS A 198 1.07 0.85 10.22
CA LYS A 198 2.55 0.71 10.19
C LYS A 198 3.06 -0.20 11.31
N SER A 199 2.68 0.10 12.54
CA SER A 199 3.11 -0.69 13.70
C SER A 199 2.55 -2.12 13.67
N ALA A 200 1.34 -2.32 13.11
CA ALA A 200 0.80 -3.67 12.88
C ALA A 200 1.66 -4.49 11.91
N VAL A 201 2.20 -3.88 10.85
CA VAL A 201 3.17 -4.56 9.96
C VAL A 201 4.45 -4.90 10.71
N LEU A 202 4.92 -4.03 11.60
CA LEU A 202 6.13 -4.31 12.38
C LEU A 202 5.90 -5.46 13.37
N VAL A 203 4.71 -5.58 13.97
CA VAL A 203 4.32 -6.71 14.82
C VAL A 203 4.31 -8.00 14.01
N GLN A 204 3.62 -8.03 12.86
CA GLN A 204 3.58 -9.19 11.97
C GLN A 204 4.98 -9.58 11.48
N LEU A 205 5.79 -8.59 11.08
CA LEU A 205 7.18 -8.80 10.66
C LEU A 205 8.04 -9.38 11.79
N THR A 206 7.86 -8.92 13.02
CA THR A 206 8.53 -9.45 14.22
C THR A 206 8.18 -10.92 14.40
N HIS A 207 6.90 -11.27 14.30
CA HIS A 207 6.43 -12.66 14.36
C HIS A 207 7.07 -13.51 13.25
N GLU A 208 6.97 -13.07 12.00
CA GLU A 208 7.49 -13.78 10.82
C GLU A 208 9.01 -13.98 10.86
N LEU A 209 9.77 -12.98 11.32
CA LEU A 209 11.22 -13.09 11.53
C LEU A 209 11.54 -14.10 12.63
N ALA A 210 10.82 -14.04 13.75
CA ALA A 210 11.00 -14.97 14.86
C ALA A 210 10.61 -16.41 14.49
N ALA A 211 9.58 -16.61 13.67
CA ALA A 211 9.17 -17.91 13.13
C ALA A 211 10.30 -18.54 12.30
N ARG A 212 11.04 -17.73 11.52
CA ARG A 212 12.23 -18.15 10.75
C ARG A 212 13.51 -18.29 11.60
N GLY A 213 13.43 -18.02 12.91
CA GLY A 213 14.53 -18.16 13.86
C GLY A 213 15.52 -16.99 13.85
N ILE A 214 15.09 -15.83 13.35
CA ILE A 214 15.81 -14.56 13.42
C ILE A 214 15.42 -13.86 14.72
N VAL A 215 16.32 -13.03 15.25
CA VAL A 215 16.13 -12.23 16.47
C VAL A 215 15.76 -10.81 16.04
N PRO A 216 14.45 -10.47 16.00
CA PRO A 216 13.99 -9.11 15.72
C PRO A 216 14.17 -8.24 16.97
N ILE A 217 14.82 -7.10 16.85
CA ILE A 217 15.01 -6.14 17.93
C ILE A 217 14.28 -4.87 17.57
N VAL A 218 13.31 -4.50 18.38
CA VAL A 218 12.47 -3.34 18.12
C VAL A 218 12.96 -2.15 18.94
N LEU A 219 13.21 -1.05 18.25
CA LEU A 219 13.59 0.25 18.77
C LEU A 219 12.41 1.20 18.65
N ARG A 220 12.08 1.89 19.74
CA ARG A 220 11.14 3.00 19.71
C ARG A 220 11.89 4.30 19.61
N MET A 221 11.67 5.06 18.55
CA MET A 221 12.47 6.26 18.29
C MET A 221 12.28 7.37 19.32
N ARG A 222 11.14 7.40 20.00
CA ARG A 222 10.83 8.33 21.11
C ARG A 222 11.76 8.19 22.31
N ASP A 223 12.14 6.95 22.63
CA ASP A 223 12.91 6.64 23.84
C ASP A 223 14.41 6.89 23.60
N LEU A 224 14.79 7.20 22.36
CA LEU A 224 16.18 7.41 21.94
C LEU A 224 16.56 8.89 22.06
N ASN A 225 17.79 9.13 22.47
CA ASN A 225 18.35 10.47 22.49
C ASN A 225 18.68 10.93 21.05
N PRO A 226 18.15 12.08 20.58
CA PRO A 226 18.41 12.57 19.23
C PRO A 226 19.90 12.85 18.97
N GLU A 227 20.60 13.47 19.93
CA GLU A 227 21.91 14.11 19.71
C GLU A 227 23.04 13.16 19.26
N HIS A 228 22.90 11.83 19.43
CA HIS A 228 23.91 10.84 19.04
C HIS A 228 23.32 9.49 18.56
N LEU A 229 22.30 9.52 17.72
CA LEU A 229 21.59 8.30 17.29
C LEU A 229 22.49 7.27 16.55
N ASN A 230 22.58 6.04 17.08
CA ASN A 230 23.20 4.90 16.40
C ASN A 230 22.35 3.62 16.56
N PHE A 231 21.65 3.23 15.50
CA PHE A 231 20.74 2.08 15.49
C PHE A 231 21.37 0.77 15.98
N GLU A 232 22.66 0.50 15.68
CA GLU A 232 23.29 -0.76 16.12
C GLU A 232 23.57 -0.76 17.63
N LYS A 233 24.02 0.38 18.17
CA LYS A 233 24.30 0.50 19.61
C LYS A 233 23.02 0.49 20.44
N GLU A 234 22.00 1.23 20.00
CA GLU A 234 20.69 1.24 20.65
C GLU A 234 20.05 -0.15 20.62
N ALA A 235 20.15 -0.86 19.48
CA ALA A 235 19.65 -2.24 19.37
C ALA A 235 20.42 -3.20 20.28
N GLN A 236 21.74 -3.04 20.42
CA GLN A 236 22.53 -3.84 21.34
C GLN A 236 22.10 -3.61 22.78
N GLN A 237 21.95 -2.36 23.22
CA GLN A 237 21.50 -2.03 24.58
C GLN A 237 20.12 -2.61 24.86
N ARG A 238 19.15 -2.35 23.96
CA ARG A 238 17.78 -2.88 24.09
C ARG A 238 17.74 -4.41 24.14
N PHE A 239 18.58 -5.06 23.35
CA PHE A 239 18.74 -6.52 23.40
C PHE A 239 19.26 -6.95 24.76
N LEU A 240 20.35 -6.36 25.25
CA LEU A 240 20.94 -6.70 26.55
C LEU A 240 19.94 -6.53 27.70
N ASP A 241 19.20 -5.42 27.74
CA ASP A 241 18.19 -5.16 28.79
C ASP A 241 17.11 -6.25 28.86
N LEU A 242 16.70 -6.79 27.71
CA LEU A 242 15.67 -7.84 27.64
C LEU A 242 16.18 -9.22 28.05
N ILE A 243 17.49 -9.49 27.94
CA ILE A 243 18.06 -10.81 28.22
C ILE A 243 18.85 -10.83 29.52
N ASP A 244 19.15 -9.68 30.12
CA ASP A 244 19.92 -9.56 31.36
C ASP A 244 19.48 -10.58 32.45
N PRO A 245 18.16 -10.82 32.67
CA PRO A 245 17.72 -11.85 33.63
C PRO A 245 18.16 -13.29 33.32
N ASN A 246 18.56 -13.57 32.08
CA ASN A 246 18.98 -14.88 31.59
C ASN A 246 20.49 -15.02 31.40
N LEU A 247 21.27 -13.95 31.59
CA LEU A 247 22.73 -13.93 31.45
C LEU A 247 23.43 -14.19 32.80
N TYR A 248 24.59 -14.84 32.79
CA TYR A 248 25.39 -15.04 34.00
C TYR A 248 26.39 -13.89 34.26
N SER A 249 26.79 -13.15 33.22
CA SER A 249 27.64 -11.98 33.35
C SER A 249 27.49 -11.01 32.16
N GLY A 250 27.69 -9.71 32.40
CA GLY A 250 27.58 -8.67 31.36
C GLY A 250 28.51 -8.90 30.17
N GLY A 251 29.74 -9.41 30.40
CA GLY A 251 30.69 -9.72 29.33
C GLY A 251 30.27 -10.87 28.39
N GLN A 252 29.30 -11.70 28.80
CA GLN A 252 28.71 -12.73 27.93
C GLN A 252 27.76 -12.10 26.89
N GLY A 253 27.01 -11.07 27.26
CA GLY A 253 26.06 -10.39 26.38
C GLY A 253 26.72 -9.80 25.14
N ASP A 254 27.87 -9.14 25.30
CA ASP A 254 28.63 -8.58 24.19
C ASP A 254 29.20 -9.64 23.23
N ARG A 255 29.57 -10.82 23.75
CA ARG A 255 30.03 -11.94 22.91
C ARG A 255 28.87 -12.53 22.12
N LEU A 256 27.72 -12.65 22.77
CA LEU A 256 26.48 -13.12 22.14
C LEU A 256 26.03 -12.19 21.02
N TRP A 257 26.04 -10.88 21.24
CA TRP A 257 25.72 -9.88 20.21
C TRP A 257 26.57 -10.06 18.95
N ARG A 258 27.91 -10.11 19.12
CA ARG A 258 28.84 -10.29 18.00
C ARG A 258 28.59 -11.61 17.26
N GLN A 259 28.31 -12.70 17.99
CA GLN A 259 27.98 -13.99 17.38
C GLN A 259 26.70 -13.92 16.55
N LEU A 260 25.63 -13.32 17.07
CA LEU A 260 24.36 -13.16 16.36
C LEU A 260 24.53 -12.25 15.12
N ARG A 261 25.31 -11.18 15.24
CA ARG A 261 25.63 -10.25 14.15
C ARG A 261 26.42 -10.91 13.02
N TRP A 262 27.46 -11.68 13.34
CA TRP A 262 28.26 -12.42 12.34
C TRP A 262 27.53 -13.59 11.72
N SER A 263 26.64 -14.25 12.46
CA SER A 263 25.79 -15.33 11.94
C SER A 263 24.56 -14.83 11.17
N ASN A 264 24.44 -13.52 10.95
CA ASN A 264 23.34 -12.88 10.24
C ASN A 264 21.96 -13.20 10.86
N LYS A 265 21.85 -13.29 12.18
CA LYS A 265 20.61 -13.66 12.88
C LYS A 265 19.84 -12.49 13.48
N ILE A 266 20.30 -11.26 13.29
CA ILE A 266 19.68 -10.06 13.87
C ILE A 266 18.89 -9.34 12.78
N ALA A 267 17.74 -8.79 13.13
CA ALA A 267 17.03 -7.78 12.36
C ALA A 267 16.67 -6.63 13.29
N VAL A 268 16.97 -5.39 12.91
CA VAL A 268 16.64 -4.20 13.70
C VAL A 268 15.40 -3.56 13.09
N ILE A 269 14.40 -3.31 13.94
CA ILE A 269 13.13 -2.69 13.58
C ILE A 269 13.04 -1.37 14.33
N ALA A 270 12.76 -0.26 13.67
CA ALA A 270 12.59 1.05 14.30
C ALA A 270 11.17 1.58 14.06
N ASP A 271 10.39 1.82 15.11
CA ASP A 271 9.02 2.37 14.99
C ASP A 271 8.99 3.87 15.30
N GLY A 272 8.27 4.62 14.46
CA GLY A 272 7.97 6.05 14.65
C GLY A 272 9.15 7.00 14.46
N LEU A 273 9.88 6.98 13.32
CA LEU A 273 10.97 7.95 13.08
C LEU A 273 10.52 9.42 13.19
N ASP A 274 9.24 9.71 12.90
CA ASP A 274 8.63 11.02 13.03
C ASP A 274 8.43 11.48 14.49
N GLU A 275 8.57 10.58 15.47
CA GLU A 275 8.44 10.90 16.90
C GLU A 275 9.79 11.20 17.58
N LEU A 276 10.90 11.21 16.82
CA LEU A 276 12.24 11.51 17.34
C LEU A 276 12.32 12.98 17.79
N GLY A 277 12.68 13.22 19.05
CA GLY A 277 12.81 14.57 19.63
C GLY A 277 11.51 15.21 20.12
N ALA A 278 10.37 14.50 20.08
CA ALA A 278 9.09 15.02 20.59
C ALA A 278 9.01 15.12 22.13
N SER A 279 9.98 14.55 22.85
CA SER A 279 9.98 14.37 24.31
C SER A 279 10.86 15.37 25.09
N GLY A 280 11.51 16.35 24.44
CA GLY A 280 12.35 17.32 25.14
C GLY A 280 12.61 18.60 24.35
N GLN A 281 12.63 19.73 25.06
CA GLN A 281 13.00 21.08 24.61
C GLN A 281 11.91 21.89 23.88
N GLN A 282 11.01 22.48 24.66
CA GLN A 282 10.13 23.58 24.23
C GLN A 282 10.58 24.96 24.75
N ASP A 283 11.81 25.06 25.27
CA ASP A 283 12.39 26.32 25.73
C ASP A 283 13.57 26.72 24.84
N THR A 284 13.30 27.43 23.74
CA THR A 284 14.15 28.55 23.31
C THR A 284 13.41 29.38 22.25
N ALA A 285 12.98 30.58 22.67
CA ALA A 285 12.56 31.63 21.75
C ALA A 285 13.79 32.14 20.98
N GLY A 286 13.87 31.80 19.70
CA GLY A 286 14.93 32.29 18.81
C GLY A 286 14.80 31.67 17.43
N GLY A 287 14.44 32.48 16.43
CA GLY A 287 14.22 32.02 15.07
C GLY A 287 15.49 31.44 14.44
N HIS A 288 15.57 30.12 14.37
CA HIS A 288 16.13 29.24 13.34
C HIS A 288 15.95 27.80 13.88
N GLY A 289 14.94 27.09 13.38
CA GLY A 289 14.30 25.98 14.12
C GLY A 289 15.19 24.77 14.45
N PRO A 290 14.96 24.09 15.60
CA PRO A 290 15.65 22.87 16.04
C PRO A 290 15.41 21.62 15.17
N GLU A 291 14.48 21.67 14.21
CA GLU A 291 14.13 20.54 13.34
C GLU A 291 15.26 20.14 12.35
N GLY A 292 16.04 21.11 11.86
CA GLY A 292 17.11 20.84 10.88
C GLY A 292 18.33 20.08 11.41
N GLN A 293 18.55 20.13 12.73
CA GLN A 293 19.67 19.43 13.39
C GLN A 293 19.36 17.94 13.57
N HIS A 294 18.15 17.61 14.04
CA HIS A 294 17.67 16.23 14.14
C HIS A 294 17.68 15.51 12.77
N ASP A 295 17.32 16.22 11.70
CA ASP A 295 17.33 15.67 10.34
C ASP A 295 18.71 15.30 9.84
N SER A 296 19.71 16.08 10.23
CA SER A 296 21.10 15.86 9.87
C SER A 296 21.68 14.64 10.59
N GLU A 297 21.34 14.46 11.86
CA GLU A 297 21.72 13.31 12.68
C GLU A 297 21.03 12.02 12.22
N LEU A 298 19.73 12.08 11.93
CA LEU A 298 18.99 10.93 11.39
C LEU A 298 19.58 10.48 10.05
N ARG A 299 19.96 11.42 9.18
CA ARG A 299 20.62 11.11 7.90
C ARG A 299 21.97 10.41 8.09
N GLU A 300 22.75 10.84 9.07
CA GLU A 300 24.03 10.22 9.43
C GLU A 300 23.83 8.81 10.02
N ALA A 301 22.83 8.61 10.88
CA ALA A 301 22.50 7.31 11.45
C ALA A 301 22.14 6.28 10.36
N PHE A 302 21.34 6.67 9.37
CA PHE A 302 21.05 5.81 8.21
C PHE A 302 22.28 5.55 7.33
N ARG A 303 23.17 6.55 7.17
CA ARG A 303 24.42 6.38 6.43
C ARG A 303 25.32 5.34 7.07
N ARG A 304 25.47 5.37 8.39
CA ARG A 304 26.20 4.34 9.15
C ARG A 304 25.55 2.98 9.02
N ALA A 305 24.23 2.89 9.23
CA ALA A 305 23.50 1.63 9.08
C ALA A 305 23.65 1.01 7.68
N ALA A 306 23.69 1.83 6.63
CA ALA A 306 23.95 1.37 5.27
C ALA A 306 25.40 0.87 5.09
N ALA A 307 26.39 1.64 5.55
CA ALA A 307 27.81 1.27 5.46
C ALA A 307 28.13 -0.02 6.23
N ASP A 308 27.56 -0.17 7.43
CA ASP A 308 27.71 -1.36 8.27
C ASP A 308 26.86 -2.54 7.76
N ARG A 309 26.05 -2.33 6.72
CA ARG A 309 25.08 -3.28 6.18
C ARG A 309 24.20 -3.82 7.31
N LEU A 310 23.61 -2.97 8.13
CA LEU A 310 22.68 -3.37 9.18
C LEU A 310 21.33 -3.76 8.55
N PRO A 311 20.72 -4.90 8.90
CA PRO A 311 19.37 -5.27 8.47
C PRO A 311 18.35 -4.41 9.23
N LEU A 312 18.16 -3.17 8.78
CA LEU A 312 17.31 -2.15 9.40
C LEU A 312 16.01 -1.96 8.62
N ILE A 313 14.88 -2.04 9.32
CA ILE A 313 13.55 -1.67 8.82
C ILE A 313 12.98 -0.62 9.76
N ALA A 314 12.74 0.58 9.24
CA ALA A 314 12.16 1.66 10.01
C ALA A 314 10.75 2.01 9.50
N ALA A 315 9.86 2.50 10.36
CA ALA A 315 8.55 2.99 9.97
C ALA A 315 8.39 4.48 10.31
N THR A 316 7.73 5.22 9.42
CA THR A 316 7.51 6.67 9.58
C THR A 316 6.30 7.16 8.81
N ARG A 317 5.82 8.36 9.12
CA ARG A 317 4.84 9.10 8.32
C ARG A 317 5.52 9.69 7.06
N PRO A 318 4.76 10.15 6.04
CA PRO A 318 5.36 10.91 4.94
C PRO A 318 6.18 12.08 5.50
N TYR A 319 7.49 12.02 5.31
CA TYR A 319 8.48 12.86 5.98
C TYR A 319 9.49 13.39 4.95
N ASP A 320 9.71 14.71 4.93
CA ASP A 320 10.49 15.41 3.89
C ASP A 320 12.00 15.05 3.86
N PRO A 321 12.67 14.86 5.02
CA PRO A 321 14.08 14.44 5.08
C PRO A 321 14.40 13.09 4.43
N LEU A 322 13.40 12.23 4.17
CA LEU A 322 13.57 10.96 3.47
C LEU A 322 14.15 11.12 2.05
N ARG A 323 14.00 12.30 1.44
CA ARG A 323 14.54 12.65 0.10
C ARG A 323 16.02 12.31 -0.07
N SER A 324 16.80 12.38 1.02
CA SER A 324 18.28 12.29 0.98
C SER A 324 18.88 11.25 1.95
N MET A 325 18.10 10.28 2.43
CA MET A 325 18.61 9.22 3.34
C MET A 325 18.96 7.93 2.59
N PRO A 326 20.08 7.23 2.88
CA PRO A 326 20.48 5.99 2.20
C PRO A 326 19.60 4.77 2.55
N ALA A 327 18.30 4.87 2.27
CA ALA A 327 17.30 3.85 2.52
C ALA A 327 16.35 3.67 1.33
N VAL A 328 15.74 2.50 1.25
CA VAL A 328 14.66 2.18 0.30
C VAL A 328 13.34 2.57 0.91
N VAL A 329 12.61 3.46 0.25
CA VAL A 329 11.31 3.93 0.72
C VAL A 329 10.20 3.04 0.15
N VAL A 330 9.48 2.36 1.02
CA VAL A 330 8.32 1.53 0.69
C VAL A 330 7.07 2.25 1.17
N GLY A 331 6.21 2.66 0.23
CA GLY A 331 4.91 3.22 0.57
C GLY A 331 3.99 2.11 1.05
N LEU A 332 3.35 2.30 2.20
CA LEU A 332 2.39 1.37 2.75
C LEU A 332 1.03 1.60 2.11
N GLU A 333 0.59 0.63 1.32
CA GLU A 333 -0.72 0.67 0.66
C GLU A 333 -1.87 0.47 1.67
N PRO A 334 -3.09 0.97 1.36
CA PRO A 334 -4.27 0.61 2.13
C PRO A 334 -4.42 -0.92 2.15
N LEU A 335 -4.97 -1.45 3.25
CA LEU A 335 -5.25 -2.87 3.37
C LEU A 335 -6.20 -3.28 2.23
N SER A 336 -6.05 -4.48 1.67
CA SER A 336 -7.05 -4.94 0.71
C SER A 336 -8.43 -5.03 1.37
N GLU A 337 -9.48 -4.65 0.63
CA GLU A 337 -10.89 -4.77 1.08
C GLU A 337 -11.20 -6.18 1.61
N GLY A 338 -10.50 -7.17 1.06
CA GLY A 338 -10.65 -8.55 1.47
C GLY A 338 -10.09 -8.92 2.82
N HIS A 339 -8.86 -8.50 3.07
CA HIS A 339 -8.24 -8.65 4.37
C HIS A 339 -8.97 -7.83 5.43
N ALA A 340 -9.45 -6.65 5.05
CA ALA A 340 -10.31 -5.83 5.89
C ALA A 340 -11.61 -6.56 6.29
N LEU A 341 -12.28 -7.20 5.32
CA LEU A 341 -13.49 -7.98 5.60
C LEU A 341 -13.21 -9.23 6.42
N ALA A 342 -12.16 -9.99 6.12
CA ALA A 342 -11.77 -11.16 6.90
C ALA A 342 -11.51 -10.78 8.37
N PHE A 343 -10.81 -9.68 8.61
CA PHE A 343 -10.58 -9.14 9.95
C PHE A 343 -11.88 -8.68 10.63
N GLY A 344 -12.75 -7.95 9.90
CA GLY A 344 -14.01 -7.44 10.43
C GLY A 344 -15.01 -8.55 10.82
N LEU A 345 -15.02 -9.66 10.09
CA LEU A 345 -15.83 -10.84 10.40
C LEU A 345 -15.28 -11.64 11.59
N GLY A 346 -13.95 -11.66 11.77
CA GLY A 346 -13.25 -12.48 12.77
C GLY A 346 -13.25 -13.98 12.42
N ASP A 347 -12.68 -14.82 13.30
CA ASP A 347 -12.59 -16.29 13.15
C ASP A 347 -13.96 -17.02 13.18
N GLY A 348 -15.06 -16.28 13.30
CA GLY A 348 -16.43 -16.79 13.29
C GLY A 348 -16.88 -17.20 11.89
N ALA A 349 -16.53 -18.42 11.48
CA ALA A 349 -17.00 -19.00 10.24
C ALA A 349 -18.54 -19.10 10.22
N ARG A 350 -19.18 -18.32 9.32
CA ARG A 350 -20.60 -18.37 8.90
C ARG A 350 -21.63 -17.66 9.79
N VAL A 351 -21.46 -16.37 10.04
CA VAL A 351 -22.53 -15.52 10.60
C VAL A 351 -23.30 -14.81 9.46
N PRO A 352 -24.65 -14.82 9.43
CA PRO A 352 -25.45 -13.96 8.55
C PRO A 352 -25.19 -12.49 8.89
N GLY A 353 -24.73 -11.69 7.91
CA GLY A 353 -24.31 -10.30 8.13
C GLY A 353 -23.06 -9.86 7.35
N THR A 354 -22.43 -10.77 6.59
CA THR A 354 -21.25 -10.48 5.77
C THR A 354 -21.43 -9.28 4.85
N ASP A 355 -22.60 -9.14 4.25
CA ASP A 355 -22.89 -8.02 3.36
C ASP A 355 -22.87 -6.71 4.15
N VAL A 356 -23.48 -6.63 5.34
CA VAL A 356 -23.51 -5.40 6.15
C VAL A 356 -22.09 -4.97 6.56
N VAL A 357 -21.27 -5.91 7.01
CA VAL A 357 -19.87 -5.64 7.37
C VAL A 357 -19.07 -5.18 6.16
N ALA A 358 -19.25 -5.82 4.99
CA ALA A 358 -18.58 -5.45 3.76
C ALA A 358 -18.96 -4.03 3.28
N HIS A 359 -20.24 -3.67 3.37
CA HIS A 359 -20.71 -2.32 3.06
C HIS A 359 -20.11 -1.30 4.03
N LEU A 360 -20.17 -1.54 5.34
CA LEU A 360 -19.57 -0.64 6.33
C LEU A 360 -18.07 -0.43 6.12
N ILE A 361 -17.33 -1.49 5.76
CA ILE A 361 -15.90 -1.40 5.45
C ILE A 361 -15.65 -0.56 4.20
N SER A 362 -16.44 -0.78 3.15
CA SER A 362 -16.31 -0.05 1.89
C SER A 362 -16.72 1.42 2.02
N ASP A 363 -17.82 1.69 2.71
CA ASP A 363 -18.42 3.02 2.83
C ASP A 363 -17.66 3.92 3.81
N SER A 364 -17.08 3.34 4.88
CA SER A 364 -16.18 4.07 5.78
C SER A 364 -14.74 4.16 5.25
N ASP A 365 -14.43 3.52 4.11
CA ASP A 365 -13.05 3.32 3.62
C ASP A 365 -12.13 2.87 4.77
N ALA A 366 -12.56 1.84 5.50
CA ALA A 366 -11.84 1.30 6.65
C ALA A 366 -10.52 0.63 6.24
N THR A 367 -10.33 0.37 4.95
CA THR A 367 -9.08 -0.10 4.35
C THR A 367 -7.90 0.87 4.53
N GLU A 368 -8.17 2.19 4.60
CA GLU A 368 -7.14 3.19 4.88
C GLU A 368 -6.72 3.22 6.35
N SER A 369 -7.60 2.82 7.28
CA SER A 369 -7.32 2.85 8.72
C SER A 369 -7.86 1.63 9.47
N PRO A 370 -6.99 0.68 9.88
CA PRO A 370 -7.40 -0.52 10.62
C PRO A 370 -8.06 -0.27 11.97
N LEU A 371 -8.00 0.95 12.52
CA LEU A 371 -8.79 1.30 13.70
C LEU A 371 -10.28 1.08 13.44
N TYR A 372 -10.81 1.54 12.30
CA TYR A 372 -12.23 1.37 11.99
C TYR A 372 -12.58 -0.10 11.79
N LEU A 373 -11.64 -0.92 11.29
CA LEU A 373 -11.82 -2.37 11.22
C LEU A 373 -11.95 -3.01 12.61
N LYS A 374 -11.14 -2.56 13.58
CA LYS A 374 -11.28 -2.98 14.99
C LYS A 374 -12.66 -2.59 15.53
N VAL A 375 -13.07 -1.35 15.34
CA VAL A 375 -14.38 -0.84 15.78
C VAL A 375 -15.53 -1.66 15.17
N ILE A 376 -15.47 -1.94 13.87
CA ILE A 376 -16.47 -2.77 13.17
C ILE A 376 -16.48 -4.19 13.74
N ARG A 377 -15.31 -4.80 13.96
CA ARG A 377 -15.20 -6.15 14.54
C ARG A 377 -15.79 -6.22 15.95
N ASP A 378 -15.45 -5.25 16.80
CA ASP A 378 -15.95 -5.17 18.18
C ASP A 378 -17.49 -5.03 18.18
N LEU A 379 -18.03 -4.12 17.37
CA LEU A 379 -19.49 -3.93 17.24
C LEU A 379 -20.21 -5.14 16.62
N HIS A 380 -19.58 -5.83 15.68
CA HIS A 380 -20.11 -7.03 15.05
C HIS A 380 -20.21 -8.19 16.06
N ARG A 381 -19.16 -8.40 16.88
CA ARG A 381 -19.13 -9.44 17.93
C ARG A 381 -20.32 -9.32 18.88
N TYR A 382 -20.71 -8.10 19.23
CA TYR A 382 -21.83 -7.82 20.15
C TYR A 382 -23.17 -7.52 19.44
N HIS A 383 -23.26 -7.70 18.12
CA HIS A 383 -24.49 -7.46 17.33
C HIS A 383 -25.04 -6.03 17.48
N ARG A 384 -24.16 -5.04 17.64
CA ARG A 384 -24.46 -3.61 17.83
C ARG A 384 -24.02 -2.74 16.66
N LEU A 385 -23.80 -3.33 15.48
CA LEU A 385 -23.51 -2.55 14.28
C LEU A 385 -24.61 -1.49 14.05
N PRO A 386 -24.25 -0.26 13.65
CA PRO A 386 -25.22 0.77 13.32
C PRO A 386 -26.24 0.24 12.32
N LYS A 387 -27.53 0.34 12.65
CA LYS A 387 -28.60 0.04 11.71
C LYS A 387 -28.74 1.25 10.79
N ASP A 388 -28.40 1.06 9.52
CA ASP A 388 -28.73 1.97 8.41
C ASP A 388 -28.04 3.37 8.46
N PRO A 389 -26.73 3.49 8.19
CA PRO A 389 -26.10 4.81 8.03
C PRO A 389 -26.41 5.46 6.66
N ASP A 390 -26.64 4.65 5.63
CA ASP A 390 -27.29 4.99 4.35
C ASP A 390 -27.69 3.66 3.69
N ARG A 391 -28.95 3.55 3.27
CA ARG A 391 -29.61 2.31 2.82
C ARG A 391 -28.77 1.55 1.78
N SER A 392 -28.41 0.29 2.08
CA SER A 392 -27.85 -0.61 1.07
C SER A 392 -28.85 -0.76 -0.07
N PRO A 393 -28.45 -0.55 -1.33
CA PRO A 393 -29.35 -0.78 -2.43
C PRO A 393 -29.78 -2.24 -2.44
N GLY A 394 -31.08 -2.50 -2.38
CA GLY A 394 -31.64 -3.81 -2.66
C GLY A 394 -31.22 -4.30 -4.06
N PRO A 395 -31.41 -5.60 -4.38
CA PRO A 395 -31.06 -6.13 -5.69
C PRO A 395 -31.71 -5.32 -6.83
N GLY A 396 -30.91 -4.54 -7.57
CA GLY A 396 -31.38 -3.68 -8.67
C GLY A 396 -31.69 -2.22 -8.30
N GLU A 397 -31.56 -1.81 -7.03
CA GLU A 397 -31.60 -0.40 -6.61
C GLU A 397 -30.30 0.33 -7.02
N ALA A 398 -30.38 1.65 -7.21
CA ALA A 398 -29.23 2.46 -7.60
C ALA A 398 -28.26 2.65 -6.42
N SER A 399 -26.96 2.59 -6.68
CA SER A 399 -25.93 2.97 -5.71
C SER A 399 -25.85 4.48 -5.58
N HIS A 400 -25.87 4.96 -4.33
CA HIS A 400 -25.72 6.37 -3.96
C HIS A 400 -24.32 6.61 -3.37
N PRO A 401 -23.75 7.81 -3.50
CA PRO A 401 -22.48 8.13 -2.88
C PRO A 401 -22.70 8.28 -1.37
N VAL A 402 -21.96 7.50 -0.59
CA VAL A 402 -22.02 7.52 0.87
C VAL A 402 -20.96 8.48 1.41
N ASP A 403 -21.31 9.31 2.38
CA ASP A 403 -20.31 10.15 3.07
C ASP A 403 -19.52 9.31 4.06
N ARG A 404 -18.28 8.98 3.68
CA ARG A 404 -17.32 8.23 4.51
C ARG A 404 -17.18 8.78 5.93
N SER A 405 -17.21 10.10 6.07
CA SER A 405 -16.99 10.75 7.36
C SER A 405 -18.20 10.62 8.29
N THR A 406 -19.41 10.59 7.71
CA THR A 406 -20.66 10.29 8.43
C THR A 406 -20.66 8.85 8.92
N VAL A 407 -20.30 7.87 8.07
CA VAL A 407 -20.22 6.46 8.48
C VAL A 407 -19.17 6.26 9.58
N ARG A 408 -17.99 6.88 9.44
CA ARG A 408 -16.93 6.86 10.47
C ARG A 408 -17.41 7.44 11.80
N LEU A 409 -18.15 8.56 11.78
CA LEU A 409 -18.71 9.17 12.98
C LEU A 409 -19.74 8.26 13.65
N GLU A 410 -20.66 7.66 12.89
CA GLU A 410 -21.68 6.76 13.43
C GLU A 410 -21.09 5.47 14.00
N LEU A 411 -20.04 4.92 13.37
CA LEU A 411 -19.28 3.80 13.94
C LEU A 411 -18.64 4.15 15.29
N LEU A 412 -18.02 5.32 15.40
CA LEU A 412 -17.39 5.78 16.64
C LEU A 412 -18.42 6.07 17.75
N LYS A 413 -19.59 6.63 17.39
CA LYS A 413 -20.73 6.82 18.32
C LYS A 413 -21.28 5.50 18.82
N ALA A 414 -21.50 4.53 17.93
CA ALA A 414 -21.97 3.20 18.32
C ALA A 414 -20.95 2.50 19.22
N TRP A 415 -19.66 2.61 18.91
CA TRP A 415 -18.59 2.04 19.72
C TRP A 415 -18.51 2.65 21.12
N ARG A 416 -18.57 3.98 21.23
CA ARG A 416 -18.63 4.65 22.54
C ARG A 416 -19.81 4.18 23.37
N ARG A 417 -21.02 4.11 22.79
CA ARG A 417 -22.22 3.62 23.48
C ARG A 417 -22.03 2.19 23.98
N ALA A 418 -21.42 1.32 23.16
CA ALA A 418 -21.15 -0.05 23.56
C ALA A 418 -20.14 -0.17 24.72
N ILE A 419 -19.19 0.77 24.83
CA ILE A 419 -18.26 0.86 25.98
C ILE A 419 -19.00 1.36 27.24
N GLU A 420 -19.82 2.41 27.10
CA GLU A 420 -20.60 2.97 28.22
C GLU A 420 -21.59 1.96 28.80
N GLU A 421 -22.31 1.25 27.93
CA GLU A 421 -23.26 0.20 28.30
C GLU A 421 -22.59 -1.08 28.84
N GLY A 422 -21.26 -1.19 28.73
CA GLY A 422 -20.49 -2.30 29.29
C GLY A 422 -20.36 -3.54 28.40
N TYR A 423 -20.88 -3.53 27.17
CA TYR A 423 -20.76 -4.65 26.22
C TYR A 423 -19.33 -4.83 25.69
N VAL A 424 -18.61 -3.73 25.50
CA VAL A 424 -17.19 -3.78 25.17
C VAL A 424 -16.41 -3.69 26.49
N CYS A 425 -15.43 -4.59 26.67
CA CYS A 425 -14.69 -4.74 27.92
C CYS A 425 -15.58 -5.15 29.10
N GLU A 426 -16.36 -6.24 28.94
CA GLU A 426 -17.26 -6.81 29.96
C GLU A 426 -16.53 -7.27 31.24
N ASP A 427 -15.24 -7.63 31.13
CA ASP A 427 -14.45 -8.21 32.23
C ASP A 427 -14.21 -7.22 33.41
N PHE A 428 -14.48 -5.93 33.22
CA PHE A 428 -14.23 -4.88 34.21
C PHE A 428 -15.51 -4.43 34.93
N ALA A 429 -15.49 -4.51 36.27
CA ALA A 429 -16.62 -4.24 37.15
C ALA A 429 -16.90 -2.73 37.36
N HIS A 430 -17.15 -2.00 36.28
CA HIS A 430 -17.50 -0.58 36.29
C HIS A 430 -18.93 -0.34 35.79
N GLY A 431 -19.71 0.45 36.53
CA GLY A 431 -21.08 0.81 36.14
C GLY A 431 -21.11 1.85 35.01
N GLU A 432 -22.23 1.94 34.29
CA GLU A 432 -22.43 2.91 33.20
C GLU A 432 -22.05 4.37 33.56
N PRO A 433 -22.45 4.95 34.71
CA PRO A 433 -22.09 6.34 35.04
C PRO A 433 -20.58 6.51 35.30
N GLU A 434 -19.92 5.51 35.88
CA GLU A 434 -18.47 5.54 36.13
C GLU A 434 -17.69 5.48 34.81
N ARG A 435 -18.09 4.58 33.90
CA ARG A 435 -17.54 4.47 32.55
C ARG A 435 -17.70 5.78 31.78
N ARG A 436 -18.89 6.40 31.85
CA ARG A 436 -19.17 7.69 31.20
C ARG A 436 -18.28 8.81 31.73
N HIS A 437 -18.14 8.95 33.05
CA HIS A 437 -17.28 9.99 33.63
C HIS A 437 -15.80 9.77 33.30
N ALA A 438 -15.32 8.52 33.30
CA ALA A 438 -13.95 8.20 32.87
C ALA A 438 -13.69 8.62 31.41
N LEU A 439 -14.65 8.35 30.52
CA LEU A 439 -14.56 8.78 29.12
C LEU A 439 -14.58 10.31 28.99
N ASP A 440 -15.39 11.03 29.76
CA ASP A 440 -15.45 12.48 29.71
C ASP A 440 -14.14 13.14 30.22
N VAL A 441 -13.50 12.58 31.25
CA VAL A 441 -12.17 13.01 31.73
C VAL A 441 -11.12 12.82 30.63
N VAL A 442 -11.09 11.65 30.00
CA VAL A 442 -10.15 11.38 28.89
C VAL A 442 -10.45 12.24 27.67
N SER A 443 -11.71 12.57 27.37
CA SER A 443 -12.08 13.51 26.32
C SER A 443 -11.55 14.93 26.58
N ALA A 444 -11.47 15.38 27.83
CA ALA A 444 -10.84 16.65 28.18
C ALA A 444 -9.32 16.62 27.93
N PHE A 445 -8.64 15.54 28.33
CA PHE A 445 -7.25 15.32 27.95
C PHE A 445 -7.10 15.31 26.42
N ALA A 446 -7.99 14.65 25.69
CA ALA A 446 -7.95 14.61 24.22
C ALA A 446 -7.94 16.01 23.60
N CYS A 447 -8.80 16.89 24.11
CA CYS A 447 -8.89 18.30 23.70
C CYS A 447 -7.59 19.07 23.99
N LEU A 448 -6.94 18.83 25.12
CA LEU A 448 -5.62 19.42 25.42
C LEU A 448 -4.53 18.87 24.50
N GLY A 449 -4.57 17.59 24.17
CA GLY A 449 -3.60 17.01 23.23
C GLY A 449 -3.73 17.59 21.82
N LEU A 450 -4.95 17.97 21.41
CA LEU A 450 -5.15 18.69 20.15
C LEU A 450 -4.47 20.07 20.15
N LEU A 451 -4.52 20.79 21.28
CA LEU A 451 -3.87 22.08 21.48
C LEU A 451 -2.34 21.96 21.43
N HIS A 452 -1.78 20.93 22.08
CA HIS A 452 -0.34 20.69 22.10
C HIS A 452 0.20 19.99 20.84
N GLY A 453 -0.69 19.46 20.00
CA GLY A 453 -0.30 18.65 18.85
C GLY A 453 0.36 17.32 19.22
N SER A 454 -0.03 16.73 20.36
CA SER A 454 0.55 15.50 20.90
C SER A 454 -0.52 14.47 21.27
N LEU A 455 -0.16 13.19 21.09
CA LEU A 455 -0.95 12.04 21.56
C LEU A 455 -0.66 11.71 23.04
N SER A 456 0.48 12.15 23.60
CA SER A 456 0.87 11.93 25.00
C SER A 456 0.74 13.22 25.79
N ILE A 457 0.11 13.16 26.97
CA ILE A 457 -0.29 14.32 27.76
C ILE A 457 -0.04 14.04 29.22
N ARG A 458 0.55 15.01 29.93
CA ARG A 458 0.86 14.91 31.36
C ARG A 458 -0.36 15.22 32.22
N TYR A 459 -0.46 14.60 33.39
CA TYR A 459 -1.53 14.89 34.36
C TYR A 459 -1.53 16.34 34.83
N ASP A 460 -0.34 16.93 34.94
CA ASP A 460 -0.14 18.29 35.47
C ASP A 460 -0.85 19.36 34.59
N ASN A 461 -1.07 19.06 33.30
CA ASN A 461 -1.74 19.96 32.35
C ASN A 461 -3.20 20.26 32.71
N LEU A 462 -3.88 19.39 33.48
CA LEU A 462 -5.27 19.61 33.95
C LEU A 462 -5.35 20.11 35.40
N ILE A 463 -4.26 19.99 36.16
CA ILE A 463 -4.22 20.28 37.61
C ILE A 463 -3.76 21.72 37.87
N ASP A 464 -2.84 22.24 37.06
CA ASP A 464 -2.32 23.59 37.25
C ASP A 464 -3.36 24.66 36.82
N CYS A 465 -3.77 25.47 37.80
CA CYS A 465 -4.71 26.59 37.65
C CYS A 465 -4.12 27.69 36.78
N ALA A 466 -4.26 27.53 35.47
CA ALA A 466 -3.94 28.59 34.53
C ALA A 466 -4.96 29.75 34.63
N PRO A 467 -4.60 31.00 34.26
CA PRO A 467 -5.51 32.16 34.27
C PRO A 467 -6.82 31.90 33.52
N GLU A 468 -7.89 32.65 33.82
CA GLU A 468 -9.25 32.40 33.26
C GLU A 468 -9.31 32.32 31.72
N ASP A 469 -8.37 32.99 31.03
CA ASP A 469 -8.25 33.04 29.56
C ASP A 469 -7.36 31.93 28.95
N HIS A 470 -6.70 31.10 29.77
CA HIS A 470 -5.82 30.05 29.29
C HIS A 470 -6.64 28.86 28.73
N PRO A 471 -6.20 28.21 27.63
CA PRO A 471 -6.94 27.11 27.00
C PRO A 471 -7.33 25.99 27.98
N HIS A 472 -6.44 25.73 28.94
CA HIS A 472 -6.58 24.68 29.93
C HIS A 472 -7.75 24.95 30.89
N HIS A 473 -7.96 26.23 31.25
CA HIS A 473 -9.06 26.63 32.14
C HIS A 473 -10.42 26.47 31.46
N VAL A 474 -10.52 26.79 30.16
CA VAL A 474 -11.78 26.65 29.40
C VAL A 474 -12.18 25.17 29.26
N VAL A 475 -11.21 24.30 28.97
CA VAL A 475 -11.44 22.84 28.89
C VAL A 475 -11.81 22.28 30.26
N PHE A 476 -11.12 22.70 31.32
CA PHE A 476 -11.42 22.31 32.70
C PHE A 476 -12.83 22.71 33.13
N ALA A 477 -13.26 23.95 32.84
CA ALA A 477 -14.60 24.42 33.18
C ALA A 477 -15.70 23.62 32.48
N GLU A 478 -15.48 23.23 31.22
CA GLU A 478 -16.41 22.38 30.47
C GLU A 478 -16.42 20.93 31.01
N LEU A 479 -15.27 20.40 31.44
CA LEU A 479 -15.19 19.09 32.10
C LEU A 479 -15.97 19.07 33.41
N ALA A 480 -15.76 20.08 34.27
CA ALA A 480 -16.48 20.22 35.54
C ALA A 480 -18.00 20.29 35.32
N ARG A 481 -18.45 20.94 34.25
CA ARG A 481 -19.88 21.00 33.88
C ARG A 481 -20.46 19.65 33.45
N ARG A 482 -19.68 18.78 32.81
CA ARG A 482 -20.13 17.47 32.30
C ARG A 482 -20.15 16.39 33.36
N VAL A 483 -19.11 16.37 34.20
CA VAL A 483 -18.94 15.40 35.28
C VAL A 483 -19.85 15.71 36.48
N GLY A 484 -20.19 16.99 36.69
CA GLY A 484 -20.99 17.41 37.85
C GLY A 484 -20.33 17.00 39.17
N ASP A 485 -21.11 16.47 40.10
CA ASP A 485 -20.64 16.01 41.41
C ASP A 485 -20.03 14.59 41.40
N GLY A 486 -19.90 13.96 40.22
CA GLY A 486 -19.50 12.55 40.09
C GLY A 486 -18.01 12.27 40.31
N ILE A 487 -17.12 13.19 39.94
CA ILE A 487 -15.66 13.08 40.13
C ILE A 487 -15.11 14.45 40.55
N THR A 488 -14.27 14.48 41.57
CA THR A 488 -13.56 15.70 41.99
C THR A 488 -12.40 16.01 41.05
N VAL A 489 -12.66 16.81 40.00
CA VAL A 489 -11.71 17.10 38.91
C VAL A 489 -10.39 17.75 39.36
N ARG A 490 -10.36 18.39 40.55
CA ARG A 490 -9.13 19.01 41.10
C ARG A 490 -8.20 18.03 41.82
N ASP A 491 -8.67 16.83 42.14
CA ASP A 491 -7.86 15.82 42.82
C ASP A 491 -7.10 14.96 41.80
N LYS A 492 -5.76 14.92 41.94
CA LYS A 492 -4.89 14.10 41.08
C LYS A 492 -5.21 12.61 41.22
N ALA A 493 -5.57 12.14 42.42
CA ALA A 493 -5.91 10.73 42.63
C ALA A 493 -7.18 10.36 41.85
N ALA A 494 -8.22 11.20 41.89
CA ALA A 494 -9.45 11.00 41.14
C ALA A 494 -9.22 10.99 39.61
N LEU A 495 -8.37 11.88 39.09
CA LEU A 495 -7.98 11.89 37.66
C LEU A 495 -7.22 10.63 37.26
N VAL A 496 -6.26 10.18 38.08
CA VAL A 496 -5.50 8.95 37.83
C VAL A 496 -6.41 7.74 37.83
N THR A 497 -7.37 7.65 38.75
CA THR A 497 -8.37 6.55 38.77
C THR A 497 -9.20 6.54 37.48
N ALA A 498 -9.75 7.70 37.07
CA ALA A 498 -10.53 7.81 35.84
C ALA A 498 -9.73 7.43 34.59
N VAL A 499 -8.45 7.83 34.53
CA VAL A 499 -7.54 7.48 33.43
C VAL A 499 -7.16 5.99 33.47
N THR A 500 -6.99 5.41 34.64
CA THR A 500 -6.74 3.97 34.82
C THR A 500 -7.92 3.15 34.30
N THR A 501 -9.14 3.51 34.71
CA THR A 501 -10.39 2.93 34.18
C THR A 501 -10.49 3.07 32.66
N ALA A 502 -10.15 4.24 32.10
CA ALA A 502 -10.13 4.41 30.64
C ALA A 502 -9.01 3.61 29.95
N GLY A 503 -7.91 3.32 30.65
CA GLY A 503 -6.84 2.44 30.20
C GLY A 503 -7.31 0.99 30.04
N GLU A 504 -8.16 0.51 30.95
CA GLU A 504 -8.79 -0.81 30.88
C GLU A 504 -9.67 -0.98 29.63
N PHE A 505 -10.30 0.10 29.17
CA PHE A 505 -11.10 0.10 27.93
C PHE A 505 -10.25 0.07 26.66
N SER A 506 -8.91 0.01 26.77
CA SER A 506 -8.00 0.07 25.64
C SER A 506 -8.23 1.30 24.75
N ILE A 507 -8.42 2.47 25.38
CA ILE A 507 -8.54 3.78 24.70
C ILE A 507 -7.23 4.56 24.86
N VAL A 508 -6.62 4.44 26.04
CA VAL A 508 -5.39 5.13 26.43
C VAL A 508 -4.37 4.12 26.97
N GLY A 509 -3.09 4.38 26.72
CA GLY A 509 -1.98 3.75 27.42
C GLY A 509 -1.62 4.56 28.65
N LEU A 510 -1.34 3.87 29.75
CA LEU A 510 -0.93 4.48 31.01
C LEU A 510 0.57 4.80 30.96
N GLU A 511 0.93 6.07 31.16
CA GLU A 511 2.31 6.52 31.35
C GLU A 511 2.52 6.94 32.82
N PRO A 512 3.74 6.84 33.38
CA PRO A 512 3.99 7.19 34.79
C PRO A 512 3.62 8.65 35.13
N THR A 513 3.72 9.56 34.16
CA THR A 513 3.51 11.00 34.34
C THR A 513 2.28 11.53 33.60
N GLY A 514 1.54 10.67 32.92
CA GLY A 514 0.44 11.09 32.05
C GLY A 514 -0.33 9.94 31.40
N LEU A 515 -0.96 10.24 30.28
CA LEU A 515 -1.65 9.27 29.44
C LEU A 515 -1.27 9.46 27.97
N ARG A 516 -1.37 8.39 27.20
CA ARG A 516 -1.20 8.41 25.75
C ARG A 516 -2.42 7.85 25.06
N PHE A 517 -2.97 8.58 24.09
CA PHE A 517 -4.01 8.03 23.23
C PHE A 517 -3.46 6.91 22.35
N GLN A 518 -4.18 5.78 22.29
CA GLN A 518 -3.78 4.67 21.44
C GLN A 518 -3.81 5.03 19.95
N HIS A 519 -4.70 5.94 19.56
CA HIS A 519 -4.84 6.34 18.16
C HIS A 519 -5.33 7.80 18.04
N GLY A 520 -4.76 8.55 17.08
CA GLY A 520 -5.12 9.96 16.86
C GLY A 520 -6.58 10.18 16.46
N VAL A 521 -7.20 9.24 15.73
CA VAL A 521 -8.65 9.28 15.44
C VAL A 521 -9.50 9.17 16.72
N ILE A 522 -9.11 8.33 17.68
CA ILE A 522 -9.82 8.20 18.97
C ILE A 522 -9.71 9.53 19.71
N GLN A 523 -8.50 10.10 19.79
CA GLN A 523 -8.31 11.41 20.39
C GLN A 523 -9.17 12.49 19.71
N ALA A 524 -9.18 12.53 18.38
CA ALA A 524 -9.97 13.48 17.60
C ALA A 524 -11.47 13.35 17.88
N TYR A 525 -11.99 12.13 17.93
CA TYR A 525 -13.40 11.85 18.24
C TYR A 525 -13.79 12.20 19.67
N LEU A 526 -12.95 11.88 20.65
CA LEU A 526 -13.19 12.21 22.05
C LEU A 526 -13.15 13.73 22.27
N ALA A 527 -12.20 14.41 21.62
CA ALA A 527 -12.07 15.86 21.67
C ALA A 527 -13.21 16.60 20.94
N GLU A 528 -13.71 16.05 19.83
CA GLU A 528 -14.84 16.61 19.06
C GLU A 528 -16.04 16.94 19.96
N GLN A 529 -16.25 16.11 20.99
CA GLN A 529 -17.35 16.28 21.91
C GLN A 529 -17.24 17.54 22.76
N PHE A 530 -16.02 18.03 23.04
CA PHE A 530 -15.74 19.27 23.77
C PHE A 530 -15.79 20.49 22.84
N LEU A 531 -15.63 20.30 21.53
CA LEU A 531 -15.78 21.35 20.52
C LEU A 531 -17.21 21.89 20.42
N THR A 532 -18.20 21.24 21.02
CA THR A 532 -19.57 21.77 21.12
C THR A 532 -19.66 23.04 21.95
N SER A 533 -18.69 23.29 22.84
CA SER A 533 -18.63 24.50 23.63
C SER A 533 -18.08 25.66 22.77
N PRO A 534 -18.84 26.74 22.55
CA PRO A 534 -18.38 27.85 21.70
C PRO A 534 -17.08 28.50 22.19
N LYS A 535 -16.81 28.44 23.50
CA LYS A 535 -15.57 28.97 24.08
C LYS A 535 -14.36 28.11 23.69
N VAL A 536 -14.47 26.78 23.83
CA VAL A 536 -13.42 25.82 23.47
C VAL A 536 -13.15 25.88 21.96
N TYR A 537 -14.20 25.85 21.14
CA TYR A 537 -14.10 25.89 19.68
C TYR A 537 -13.38 27.16 19.18
N ARG A 538 -13.79 28.35 19.64
CA ARG A 538 -13.16 29.61 19.23
C ARG A 538 -11.70 29.69 19.65
N HIS A 539 -11.35 29.13 20.80
CA HIS A 539 -9.97 29.14 21.28
C HIS A 539 -9.09 28.21 20.44
N LEU A 540 -9.53 26.98 20.20
CA LEU A 540 -8.85 26.04 19.30
C LEU A 540 -8.70 26.57 17.88
N LEU A 541 -9.73 27.24 17.34
CA LEU A 541 -9.65 27.86 16.03
C LEU A 541 -8.59 28.98 15.99
N ARG A 542 -8.47 29.79 17.05
CA ARG A 542 -7.43 30.82 17.17
C ARG A 542 -6.03 30.23 17.27
N GLU A 543 -5.83 29.22 18.13
CA GLU A 543 -4.53 28.57 18.31
C GLU A 543 -4.09 27.83 17.04
N SER A 544 -5.02 27.17 16.33
CA SER A 544 -4.74 26.57 15.02
C SER A 544 -4.31 27.58 13.95
N GLY A 545 -4.61 28.87 14.16
CA GLY A 545 -4.15 29.97 13.31
C GLY A 545 -2.73 30.45 13.63
N ARG A 546 -2.23 30.18 14.83
CA ARG A 546 -0.88 30.56 15.33
C ARG A 546 0.14 29.46 15.07
N THR A 547 -0.21 28.21 15.40
CA THR A 547 0.65 27.03 15.23
C THR A 547 0.22 26.22 14.01
N THR A 548 1.02 25.22 13.62
CA THR A 548 0.59 24.24 12.62
C THR A 548 -0.46 23.33 13.26
N PRO A 549 -1.69 23.24 12.73
CA PRO A 549 -2.72 22.41 13.34
C PRO A 549 -2.30 20.93 13.36
N SER A 550 -2.71 20.18 14.37
CA SER A 550 -2.48 18.73 14.39
C SER A 550 -3.41 18.02 13.41
N LYS A 551 -3.03 16.83 12.94
CA LYS A 551 -3.89 16.01 12.05
C LYS A 551 -5.16 15.60 12.77
N GLU A 552 -5.03 15.32 14.06
CA GLU A 552 -6.10 14.96 14.96
C GLU A 552 -7.12 16.11 15.07
N LEU A 553 -6.68 17.37 15.04
CA LEU A 553 -7.56 18.53 14.99
C LEU A 553 -8.31 18.63 13.66
N LEU A 554 -7.65 18.36 12.53
CA LEU A 554 -8.31 18.31 11.22
C LEU A 554 -9.38 17.21 11.17
N ILE A 555 -9.10 16.03 11.73
CA ILE A 555 -10.07 14.94 11.87
C ILE A 555 -11.23 15.38 12.77
N ALA A 556 -10.96 16.00 13.92
CA ALA A 556 -12.00 16.49 14.82
C ALA A 556 -12.92 17.51 14.14
N PHE A 557 -12.38 18.42 13.34
CA PHE A 557 -13.14 19.36 12.52
C PHE A 557 -14.01 18.67 11.46
N THR A 558 -13.48 17.65 10.77
CA THR A 558 -14.29 16.86 9.84
C THR A 558 -15.44 16.16 10.55
N LEU A 559 -15.21 15.51 11.69
CA LEU A 559 -16.25 14.84 12.46
C LEU A 559 -17.32 15.84 12.96
N LEU A 560 -16.90 16.99 13.50
CA LEU A 560 -17.80 18.04 13.98
C LEU A 560 -18.75 18.53 12.89
N SER A 561 -18.25 18.71 11.67
CA SER A 561 -19.07 19.19 10.56
C SER A 561 -20.20 18.22 10.16
N ARG A 562 -20.11 16.94 10.55
CA ARG A 562 -21.10 15.89 10.22
C ARG A 562 -22.11 15.65 11.34
N ASP A 563 -21.93 16.27 12.50
CA ASP A 563 -22.87 16.14 13.62
C ASP A 563 -23.86 17.32 13.65
N PRO A 564 -25.13 17.16 13.19
CA PRO A 564 -26.10 18.25 13.15
C PRO A 564 -26.56 18.72 14.53
N ASP A 565 -26.67 17.82 15.51
CA ASP A 565 -27.16 18.14 16.86
C ASP A 565 -26.12 18.96 17.63
N ARG A 566 -24.84 18.63 17.44
CA ARG A 566 -23.71 19.37 18.01
C ARG A 566 -23.53 20.74 17.35
N ARG A 567 -23.70 20.85 16.03
CA ARG A 567 -23.70 22.14 15.32
C ARG A 567 -24.78 23.09 15.84
N ARG A 568 -26.00 22.59 16.09
CA ARG A 568 -27.09 23.39 16.68
C ARG A 568 -26.73 23.93 18.08
N SER A 569 -25.97 23.16 18.85
CA SER A 569 -25.58 23.52 20.23
C SER A 569 -24.57 24.68 20.30
N LEU A 570 -23.81 24.95 19.24
CA LEU A 570 -22.91 26.12 19.17
C LEU A 570 -23.67 27.46 19.22
N HIS A 571 -24.97 27.47 18.88
CA HIS A 571 -25.84 28.65 18.88
C HIS A 571 -27.28 28.38 19.38
N PRO A 572 -27.56 28.45 20.70
CA PRO A 572 -28.88 28.19 21.28
C PRO A 572 -29.99 29.21 20.95
N HIS A 573 -29.67 30.37 20.37
CA HIS A 573 -30.52 31.58 20.48
C HIS A 573 -30.87 32.32 19.18
N ARG A 574 -30.90 31.68 18.01
CA ARG A 574 -31.59 32.28 16.85
C ARG A 574 -32.91 31.56 16.59
N PRO A 575 -34.06 32.13 17.02
CA PRO A 575 -35.34 31.60 16.60
C PRO A 575 -35.42 31.70 15.08
N GLU A 576 -35.81 30.60 14.43
CA GLU A 576 -36.30 30.59 13.05
C GLU A 576 -37.59 31.43 12.98
N GLY A 577 -37.46 32.75 13.09
CA GLY A 577 -38.59 33.65 12.92
C GLY A 577 -39.06 33.53 11.47
N ARG A 578 -40.36 33.28 11.27
CA ARG A 578 -41.06 33.27 9.96
C ARG A 578 -40.70 34.46 9.05
N ILE A 579 -40.22 35.57 9.63
CA ILE A 579 -39.81 36.79 8.94
C ILE A 579 -38.41 36.67 8.30
N GLY A 580 -37.47 35.94 8.92
CA GLY A 580 -36.14 35.67 8.34
C GLY A 580 -36.19 34.74 7.13
N TRP A 581 -37.15 33.80 7.14
CA TRP A 581 -37.48 32.95 5.99
C TRP A 581 -38.05 33.77 4.81
N PHE A 582 -38.89 34.78 5.08
CA PHE A 582 -39.45 35.68 4.07
C PHE A 582 -38.44 36.68 3.49
N LEU A 583 -37.42 37.09 4.25
CA LEU A 583 -36.40 38.06 3.84
C LEU A 583 -35.08 37.45 3.33
N GLY A 584 -34.95 36.11 3.33
CA GLY A 584 -33.76 35.42 2.82
C GLY A 584 -32.47 35.64 3.63
N LEU A 585 -32.55 36.19 4.85
CA LEU A 585 -31.40 36.41 5.73
C LEU A 585 -31.08 35.11 6.48
N ARG A 586 -30.13 34.34 5.92
CA ARG A 586 -29.68 33.04 6.46
C ARG A 586 -28.81 33.19 7.71
N ALA A 587 -28.91 32.20 8.60
CA ALA A 587 -27.91 31.95 9.64
C ALA A 587 -26.51 31.87 9.01
N GLY A 588 -25.51 32.52 9.61
CA GLY A 588 -24.13 32.43 9.14
C GLY A 588 -23.65 30.98 9.22
N ASP A 589 -23.11 30.47 8.12
CA ASP A 589 -22.66 29.08 8.00
C ASP A 589 -21.30 28.90 8.69
N GLU A 590 -21.29 28.41 9.95
CA GLU A 590 -20.07 28.15 10.72
C GLU A 590 -19.13 27.17 9.99
N VAL A 591 -19.70 26.23 9.22
CA VAL A 591 -18.93 25.30 8.38
C VAL A 591 -18.19 26.08 7.30
N GLY A 592 -18.84 27.06 6.67
CA GLY A 592 -18.20 27.97 5.71
C GLY A 592 -17.08 28.81 6.32
N HIS A 593 -17.22 29.27 7.56
CA HIS A 593 -16.14 29.99 8.27
C HIS A 593 -14.93 29.10 8.57
N LEU A 594 -15.16 27.85 8.96
CA LEU A 594 -14.11 26.87 9.18
C LEU A 594 -13.36 26.54 7.89
N VAL A 595 -14.09 26.36 6.78
CA VAL A 595 -13.52 26.17 5.45
C VAL A 595 -12.64 27.36 5.05
N ASP A 596 -13.11 28.59 5.20
CA ASP A 596 -12.31 29.79 4.87
C ASP A 596 -11.06 29.91 5.74
N HIS A 597 -11.12 29.54 7.03
CA HIS A 597 -9.96 29.50 7.92
C HIS A 597 -8.91 28.49 7.46
N LEU A 598 -9.32 27.26 7.13
CA LEU A 598 -8.42 26.21 6.63
C LEU A 598 -7.78 26.58 5.29
N VAL A 599 -8.56 27.15 4.38
CA VAL A 599 -8.06 27.60 3.06
C VAL A 599 -7.06 28.74 3.23
N LYS A 600 -7.35 29.76 4.06
CA LYS A 600 -6.40 30.85 4.36
C LYS A 600 -5.11 30.35 4.99
N ARG A 601 -5.18 29.28 5.79
CA ARG A 601 -4.00 28.64 6.38
C ARG A 601 -3.17 27.92 5.32
N ALA A 602 -3.83 27.16 4.43
CA ALA A 602 -3.20 26.44 3.33
C ALA A 602 -2.51 27.37 2.31
N ASP A 603 -3.02 28.60 2.16
CA ASP A 603 -2.42 29.62 1.30
C ASP A 603 -1.08 30.17 1.87
N ARG A 604 -0.75 29.92 3.14
CA ARG A 604 0.52 30.36 3.73
C ARG A 604 1.68 29.53 3.20
N ARG A 605 2.59 30.19 2.47
CA ARG A 605 3.70 29.54 1.73
C ARG A 605 4.86 29.05 2.60
N GLU A 606 4.93 29.50 3.85
CA GLU A 606 5.94 29.05 4.83
C GLU A 606 5.71 27.60 5.28
N GLU A 607 4.53 27.04 5.03
CA GLU A 607 4.21 25.67 5.42
C GLU A 607 4.74 24.62 4.45
N ASN A 608 4.99 23.43 4.99
CA ASN A 608 5.34 22.24 4.22
C ASN A 608 4.30 21.98 3.10
N PRO A 609 4.73 21.78 1.84
CA PRO A 609 3.83 21.50 0.70
C PRO A 609 2.86 20.34 0.92
N CYS A 610 3.30 19.24 1.55
CA CYS A 610 2.43 18.10 1.86
C CYS A 610 1.33 18.48 2.86
N TRP A 611 1.65 19.35 3.82
CA TRP A 611 0.70 19.83 4.82
C TRP A 611 -0.36 20.74 4.22
N ARG A 612 0.04 21.64 3.31
CA ARG A 612 -0.89 22.52 2.58
C ARG A 612 -1.92 21.72 1.79
N LEU A 613 -1.50 20.62 1.14
CA LEU A 613 -2.40 19.71 0.42
C LEU A 613 -3.41 19.01 1.37
N GLU A 614 -2.98 18.62 2.57
CA GLU A 614 -3.87 18.04 3.59
C GLU A 614 -4.91 19.06 4.09
N LEU A 615 -4.53 20.33 4.27
CA LEU A 615 -5.46 21.40 4.64
C LEU A 615 -6.51 21.64 3.56
N TYR A 616 -6.11 21.74 2.28
CA TYR A 616 -7.06 21.84 1.17
C TYR A 616 -7.97 20.61 1.08
N GLY A 617 -7.44 19.40 1.25
CA GLY A 617 -8.22 18.17 1.23
C GLY A 617 -9.27 18.14 2.34
N THR A 618 -8.89 18.55 3.54
CA THR A 618 -9.80 18.67 4.69
C THR A 618 -10.87 19.74 4.44
N ALA A 619 -10.50 20.88 3.86
CA ALA A 619 -11.44 21.93 3.51
C ALA A 619 -12.48 21.45 2.48
N LEU A 620 -12.06 20.71 1.44
CA LEU A 620 -12.97 20.11 0.45
C LEU A 620 -13.94 19.11 1.08
N GLU A 621 -13.46 18.29 2.02
CA GLU A 621 -14.33 17.36 2.75
C GLU A 621 -15.37 18.13 3.56
N ILE A 622 -14.97 19.10 4.38
CA ILE A 622 -15.89 19.89 5.21
C ILE A 622 -16.89 20.68 4.35
N ASP A 623 -16.44 21.23 3.23
CA ASP A 623 -17.27 21.99 2.31
C ASP A 623 -18.40 21.18 1.67
N ALA A 624 -18.24 19.85 1.52
CA ALA A 624 -19.29 18.99 0.99
C ALA A 624 -20.60 19.06 1.81
N GLU A 625 -20.51 19.43 3.09
CA GLU A 625 -21.63 19.60 4.02
C GLU A 625 -22.08 21.07 4.20
N ALA A 626 -21.27 22.05 3.77
CA ALA A 626 -21.58 23.47 3.84
C ALA A 626 -22.82 23.88 2.99
N THR A 627 -23.47 24.99 3.36
CA THR A 627 -24.69 25.49 2.72
C THR A 627 -24.67 27.02 2.54
N PRO A 628 -24.39 27.54 1.33
CA PRO A 628 -24.04 26.82 0.11
C PRO A 628 -22.58 26.33 0.11
N PRO A 629 -22.27 25.24 -0.62
CA PRO A 629 -20.89 24.79 -0.78
C PRO A 629 -20.07 25.82 -1.57
N ALA A 630 -18.87 26.11 -1.08
CA ALA A 630 -17.85 26.97 -1.68
C ALA A 630 -16.88 26.20 -2.61
N HIS A 631 -17.21 24.95 -2.95
CA HIS A 631 -16.38 24.03 -3.72
C HIS A 631 -15.70 24.63 -4.95
N PRO A 632 -16.36 25.41 -5.85
CA PRO A 632 -15.68 26.03 -6.99
C PRO A 632 -14.64 27.08 -6.60
N THR A 633 -14.82 27.75 -5.47
CA THR A 633 -13.87 28.74 -4.94
C THR A 633 -12.61 28.05 -4.41
N ILE A 634 -12.79 26.95 -3.65
CA ILE A 634 -11.68 26.15 -3.13
C ILE A 634 -10.89 25.54 -4.31
N ALA A 635 -11.60 24.98 -5.28
CA ALA A 635 -11.02 24.43 -6.50
C ALA A 635 -10.12 25.43 -7.24
N ARG A 636 -10.57 26.68 -7.38
CA ARG A 636 -9.76 27.74 -8.02
C ARG A 636 -8.51 28.06 -7.21
N ARG A 637 -8.59 28.15 -5.88
CA ARG A 637 -7.38 28.40 -5.06
C ARG A 637 -6.36 27.28 -5.17
N ILE A 638 -6.82 26.02 -5.20
CA ILE A 638 -5.93 24.88 -5.43
C ILE A 638 -5.29 24.96 -6.82
N GLU A 639 -6.06 25.33 -7.84
CA GLU A 639 -5.57 25.53 -9.22
C GLU A 639 -4.48 26.62 -9.27
N ASP A 640 -4.72 27.77 -8.62
CA ASP A 640 -3.79 28.91 -8.59
C ASP A 640 -2.45 28.56 -7.91
N GLU A 641 -2.50 27.81 -6.82
CA GLU A 641 -1.31 27.40 -6.07
C GLU A 641 -0.67 26.10 -6.59
N TRP A 642 -1.27 25.40 -7.57
CA TRP A 642 -0.83 24.08 -8.01
C TRP A 642 0.61 24.04 -8.52
N SER A 643 1.03 25.11 -9.21
CA SER A 643 2.38 25.26 -9.76
C SER A 643 3.48 25.15 -8.69
N HIS A 644 3.18 25.48 -7.43
CA HIS A 644 4.12 25.35 -6.32
C HIS A 644 4.29 23.91 -5.82
N PHE A 645 3.37 23.01 -6.18
CA PHE A 645 3.47 21.58 -5.88
C PHE A 645 4.11 20.78 -7.03
N ILE A 646 4.48 21.41 -8.14
CA ILE A 646 5.12 20.75 -9.29
C ILE A 646 6.64 20.74 -9.07
N GLU A 647 7.22 19.55 -8.95
CA GLU A 647 8.67 19.40 -8.78
C GLU A 647 9.40 19.22 -10.12
N PRO A 648 10.58 19.84 -10.31
CA PRO A 648 11.19 19.90 -11.63
C PRO A 648 11.85 18.60 -12.16
N GLU A 649 12.41 17.69 -11.34
CA GLU A 649 13.26 16.61 -11.94
C GLU A 649 13.28 15.23 -11.26
N VAL A 650 13.01 15.10 -9.95
CA VAL A 650 13.02 13.81 -9.25
C VAL A 650 11.74 13.67 -8.43
N GLY A 651 10.80 12.84 -8.88
CA GLY A 651 9.50 12.71 -8.22
C GLY A 651 9.63 12.29 -6.75
N ASP A 652 9.23 13.20 -5.86
CA ASP A 652 9.09 12.94 -4.43
C ASP A 652 7.86 12.07 -4.14
N ARG A 653 8.11 10.85 -3.67
CA ARG A 653 7.04 9.89 -3.39
C ARG A 653 6.09 10.40 -2.29
N PRO A 654 6.56 10.95 -1.15
CA PRO A 654 5.71 11.66 -0.18
C PRO A 654 4.75 12.70 -0.78
N LEU A 655 5.25 13.65 -1.60
CA LEU A 655 4.41 14.68 -2.21
C LEU A 655 3.41 14.09 -3.21
N ASP A 656 3.83 13.13 -4.04
CA ASP A 656 2.94 12.39 -4.94
C ASP A 656 1.79 11.72 -4.17
N GLU A 657 2.06 11.07 -3.02
CA GLU A 657 1.00 10.47 -2.19
C GLU A 657 0.06 11.54 -1.63
N ALA A 658 0.57 12.69 -1.17
CA ALA A 658 -0.29 13.79 -0.69
C ALA A 658 -1.21 14.35 -1.79
N LYS A 659 -0.70 14.50 -3.03
CA LYS A 659 -1.52 14.89 -4.19
C LYS A 659 -2.59 13.86 -4.51
N LEU A 660 -2.26 12.56 -4.45
CA LEU A 660 -3.22 11.48 -4.65
C LEU A 660 -4.36 11.52 -3.63
N HIS A 661 -4.06 11.76 -2.35
CA HIS A 661 -5.08 11.91 -1.31
C HIS A 661 -6.00 13.11 -1.58
N LEU A 662 -5.46 14.26 -1.98
CA LEU A 662 -6.27 15.44 -2.32
C LEU A 662 -7.22 15.16 -3.49
N VAL A 663 -6.72 14.52 -4.56
CA VAL A 663 -7.52 14.19 -5.74
C VAL A 663 -8.68 13.25 -5.40
N ARG A 664 -8.45 12.23 -4.58
CA ARG A 664 -9.50 11.31 -4.11
C ARG A 664 -10.57 12.06 -3.30
N ARG A 665 -10.15 12.88 -2.33
CA ARG A 665 -11.05 13.72 -1.50
C ARG A 665 -11.86 14.70 -2.34
N TRP A 666 -11.26 15.26 -3.39
CA TRP A 666 -11.98 16.12 -4.35
C TRP A 666 -13.08 15.34 -5.07
N GLY A 667 -12.76 14.16 -5.61
CA GLY A 667 -13.73 13.27 -6.27
C GLY A 667 -14.90 12.89 -5.36
N ASP A 668 -14.62 12.52 -4.12
CA ASP A 668 -15.63 12.19 -3.11
C ASP A 668 -16.53 13.39 -2.81
N ALA A 669 -15.95 14.55 -2.48
CA ALA A 669 -16.70 15.77 -2.21
C ALA A 669 -17.59 16.18 -3.40
N ALA A 670 -17.09 16.07 -4.62
CA ALA A 670 -17.84 16.38 -5.84
C ALA A 670 -19.05 15.45 -6.05
N ARG A 671 -18.91 14.15 -5.74
CA ARG A 671 -20.02 13.18 -5.79
C ARG A 671 -21.05 13.46 -4.70
N LEU A 672 -20.63 13.77 -3.47
CA LEU A 672 -21.51 14.11 -2.35
C LEU A 672 -22.32 15.39 -2.62
N ILE A 673 -21.67 16.45 -3.10
CA ILE A 673 -22.35 17.70 -3.50
C ILE A 673 -23.39 17.43 -4.60
N SER A 674 -23.03 16.60 -5.57
CA SER A 674 -23.95 16.21 -6.65
C SER A 674 -25.17 15.47 -6.13
N HIS A 675 -24.98 14.57 -5.15
CA HIS A 675 -26.06 13.82 -4.52
C HIS A 675 -26.98 14.72 -3.69
N ARG A 676 -26.43 15.57 -2.82
CA ARG A 676 -27.22 16.55 -2.03
C ARG A 676 -28.04 17.48 -2.92
N ARG A 677 -27.47 17.89 -4.06
CA ARG A 677 -28.17 18.67 -5.08
C ARG A 677 -29.37 17.92 -5.68
N ARG A 678 -29.25 16.60 -5.92
CA ARG A 678 -30.33 15.76 -6.48
C ARG A 678 -31.45 15.51 -5.49
N THR A 679 -31.11 15.21 -4.23
CA THR A 679 -32.08 14.88 -3.18
C THR A 679 -32.83 16.10 -2.63
N GLY A 680 -32.38 17.32 -2.95
CA GLY A 680 -33.04 18.55 -2.52
C GLY A 680 -32.99 18.73 -1.00
N ALA A 681 -31.92 18.26 -0.35
CA ALA A 681 -31.73 18.33 1.09
C ALA A 681 -32.01 19.75 1.64
N HIS A 682 -32.73 19.82 2.77
CA HIS A 682 -33.29 21.06 3.33
C HIS A 682 -32.26 22.19 3.45
N GLY A 683 -32.51 23.32 2.79
CA GLY A 683 -31.64 24.51 2.81
C GLY A 683 -30.74 24.69 1.57
N PHE A 684 -30.57 23.66 0.74
CA PHE A 684 -29.79 23.75 -0.49
C PHE A 684 -30.54 24.52 -1.58
N THR A 685 -30.29 25.83 -1.72
CA THR A 685 -30.86 26.67 -2.81
C THR A 685 -29.93 26.82 -4.01
N GLY A 686 -28.81 26.10 -4.04
CA GLY A 686 -27.68 26.40 -4.92
C GLY A 686 -27.70 25.65 -6.25
N ARG A 687 -27.60 26.39 -7.35
CA ARG A 687 -27.21 25.88 -8.70
C ARG A 687 -25.72 25.48 -8.78
N VAL A 688 -25.04 25.25 -7.65
CA VAL A 688 -23.59 25.06 -7.61
C VAL A 688 -23.24 23.71 -8.22
N GLU A 689 -22.48 23.74 -9.31
CA GLU A 689 -21.97 22.54 -9.96
C GLU A 689 -20.65 22.11 -9.32
N PRO A 690 -20.41 20.79 -9.17
CA PRO A 690 -19.12 20.28 -8.73
C PRO A 690 -18.01 20.69 -9.72
N ALA A 691 -16.83 20.99 -9.20
CA ALA A 691 -15.74 21.62 -9.96
C ALA A 691 -14.87 20.59 -10.70
N TYR A 692 -15.49 19.69 -11.47
CA TYR A 692 -14.77 18.71 -12.28
C TYR A 692 -13.97 19.37 -13.42
N ASP A 693 -14.34 20.58 -13.87
CA ASP A 693 -13.55 21.36 -14.83
C ASP A 693 -12.24 21.87 -14.22
N GLY A 694 -12.28 22.31 -12.95
CA GLY A 694 -11.09 22.71 -12.21
C GLY A 694 -10.12 21.54 -12.05
N LEU A 695 -10.64 20.37 -11.67
CA LEU A 695 -9.83 19.14 -11.58
C LEU A 695 -9.24 18.75 -12.94
N PHE A 696 -10.02 18.84 -14.03
CA PHE A 696 -9.51 18.57 -15.38
C PHE A 696 -8.41 19.56 -15.81
N ARG A 697 -8.56 20.87 -15.53
CA ARG A 697 -7.54 21.88 -15.83
C ARG A 697 -6.25 21.67 -15.03
N LEU A 698 -6.37 21.37 -13.74
CA LEU A 698 -5.24 21.04 -12.86
C LEU A 698 -4.45 19.85 -13.39
N VAL A 699 -5.16 18.78 -13.78
CA VAL A 699 -4.55 17.54 -14.27
C VAL A 699 -3.82 17.72 -15.62
N ARG A 700 -4.24 18.71 -16.43
CA ARG A 700 -3.51 19.08 -17.66
C ARG A 700 -2.15 19.72 -17.37
N GLN A 701 -1.94 20.29 -16.19
CA GLN A 701 -0.69 20.91 -15.77
C GLN A 701 0.21 19.94 -14.98
N GLU A 702 -0.36 18.87 -14.43
CA GLU A 702 0.35 17.93 -13.57
C GLU A 702 1.34 17.05 -14.36
N THR A 703 2.58 16.98 -13.88
CA THR A 703 3.65 16.19 -14.51
C THR A 703 3.62 14.73 -14.06
N SER A 704 3.18 14.46 -12.83
CA SER A 704 3.12 13.12 -12.25
C SER A 704 2.06 12.25 -12.94
N TYR A 705 2.52 11.18 -13.59
CA TYR A 705 1.67 10.20 -14.27
C TYR A 705 0.61 9.60 -13.33
N ARG A 706 1.00 9.26 -12.09
CA ARG A 706 0.12 8.62 -11.09
C ARG A 706 -1.03 9.53 -10.69
N VAL A 707 -0.73 10.80 -10.42
CA VAL A 707 -1.73 11.81 -10.03
C VAL A 707 -2.71 12.06 -11.18
N ARG A 708 -2.20 12.16 -12.42
CA ARG A 708 -3.05 12.29 -13.62
C ARG A 708 -4.01 11.11 -13.80
N LEU A 709 -3.51 9.88 -13.64
CA LEU A 709 -4.31 8.67 -13.77
C LEU A 709 -5.40 8.59 -12.68
N ALA A 710 -5.06 8.89 -11.43
CA ALA A 710 -6.01 8.90 -10.32
C ALA A 710 -7.12 9.93 -10.53
N ALA A 711 -6.77 11.15 -10.95
CA ALA A 711 -7.76 12.20 -11.19
C ALA A 711 -8.70 11.87 -12.35
N VAL A 712 -8.18 11.22 -13.40
CA VAL A 712 -9.02 10.71 -14.49
C VAL A 712 -10.01 9.67 -14.01
N ARG A 713 -9.63 8.77 -13.08
CA ARG A 713 -10.57 7.82 -12.48
C ARG A 713 -11.68 8.56 -11.73
N GLU A 714 -11.33 9.55 -10.91
CA GLU A 714 -12.30 10.33 -10.14
C GLU A 714 -13.28 11.12 -11.03
N ILE A 715 -12.78 11.76 -12.08
CA ILE A 715 -13.61 12.47 -13.06
C ILE A 715 -14.49 11.47 -13.82
N GLY A 716 -13.93 10.34 -14.27
CA GLY A 716 -14.66 9.35 -15.05
C GLY A 716 -15.76 8.64 -14.28
N LEU A 717 -15.58 8.45 -12.98
CA LEU A 717 -16.60 7.91 -12.06
C LEU A 717 -17.61 8.98 -11.58
N GLY A 718 -17.41 10.26 -11.93
CA GLY A 718 -18.27 11.38 -11.53
C GLY A 718 -19.65 11.44 -12.20
N GLY A 719 -19.94 10.52 -13.13
CA GLY A 719 -21.27 10.37 -13.75
C GLY A 719 -21.72 11.56 -14.60
N GLU A 720 -23.03 11.83 -14.59
CA GLU A 720 -23.63 12.90 -15.38
C GLU A 720 -23.11 14.32 -15.07
N PRO A 721 -22.90 14.72 -13.80
CA PRO A 721 -22.35 16.04 -13.47
C PRO A 721 -20.98 16.29 -14.09
N ALA A 722 -20.09 15.30 -14.08
CA ALA A 722 -18.78 15.39 -14.70
C ALA A 722 -18.89 15.56 -16.22
N ALA A 723 -19.73 14.76 -16.89
CA ALA A 723 -19.96 14.87 -18.33
C ALA A 723 -20.51 16.26 -18.74
N ARG A 724 -21.45 16.81 -17.97
CA ARG A 724 -22.04 18.14 -18.22
C ARG A 724 -21.00 19.26 -18.12
N VAL A 725 -20.13 19.20 -17.11
CA VAL A 725 -19.09 20.22 -16.87
C VAL A 725 -17.98 20.13 -17.93
N LEU A 726 -17.52 18.91 -18.25
CA LEU A 726 -16.49 18.68 -19.28
C LEU A 726 -16.93 19.10 -20.69
N ARG A 727 -18.24 19.08 -20.98
CA ARG A 727 -18.80 19.62 -22.23
C ARG A 727 -18.38 21.06 -22.49
N ARG A 728 -18.32 21.89 -21.44
CA ARG A 728 -17.92 23.31 -21.57
C ARG A 728 -16.48 23.46 -22.07
N VAL A 729 -15.64 22.47 -21.78
CA VAL A 729 -14.22 22.40 -22.18
C VAL A 729 -14.02 21.52 -23.43
N ARG A 730 -15.13 21.10 -24.08
CA ARG A 730 -15.14 20.20 -25.25
C ARG A 730 -14.39 18.87 -25.02
N ALA A 731 -14.37 18.37 -23.78
CA ALA A 731 -13.81 17.06 -23.41
C ALA A 731 -14.96 16.06 -23.19
N PRO A 732 -14.74 14.73 -23.29
CA PRO A 732 -13.50 14.01 -23.62
C PRO A 732 -13.29 13.68 -25.12
N GLY A 733 -13.94 14.37 -26.06
CA GLY A 733 -13.79 14.07 -27.50
C GLY A 733 -12.32 14.13 -28.00
N PRO A 734 -11.95 13.38 -29.06
CA PRO A 734 -10.58 13.33 -29.57
C PRO A 734 -10.12 14.69 -30.09
N VAL A 735 -8.84 15.01 -29.87
CA VAL A 735 -8.19 16.21 -30.40
C VAL A 735 -7.28 15.79 -31.55
N CYS A 736 -7.34 16.51 -32.67
CA CYS A 736 -6.39 16.33 -33.76
C CYS A 736 -5.10 17.09 -33.40
N LEU A 737 -4.02 16.37 -33.08
CA LEU A 737 -2.73 17.01 -32.85
C LEU A 737 -2.16 17.53 -34.18
N THR A 738 -1.73 18.78 -34.18
CA THR A 738 -0.94 19.36 -35.28
C THR A 738 0.52 18.91 -35.15
N PRO A 739 1.34 19.02 -36.22
CA PRO A 739 2.78 18.76 -36.12
C PRO A 739 3.48 19.63 -35.08
N ASP A 740 3.00 20.87 -34.88
CA ASP A 740 3.54 21.82 -33.89
C ASP A 740 2.94 21.64 -32.48
N ALA A 741 2.26 20.52 -32.20
CA ALA A 741 1.63 20.29 -30.91
C ALA A 741 2.66 20.19 -29.76
N ASP A 742 2.39 20.90 -28.68
CA ASP A 742 3.22 20.90 -27.47
C ASP A 742 2.92 19.67 -26.59
N ASN A 743 3.77 19.44 -25.58
CA ASN A 743 3.56 18.34 -24.61
C ASN A 743 2.20 18.39 -23.93
N THR A 744 1.71 19.61 -23.64
CA THR A 744 0.41 19.82 -22.99
C THR A 744 -0.74 19.31 -23.86
N ASP A 745 -0.65 19.45 -25.18
CA ASP A 745 -1.68 18.97 -26.11
C ASP A 745 -1.68 17.44 -26.20
N ALA A 746 -0.49 16.83 -26.24
CA ALA A 746 -0.35 15.38 -26.20
C ALA A 746 -0.85 14.79 -24.88
N GLN A 747 -0.57 15.46 -23.75
CA GLN A 747 -1.11 15.08 -22.44
C GLN A 747 -2.63 15.24 -22.39
N ASP A 748 -3.18 16.33 -22.93
CA ASP A 748 -4.64 16.54 -23.02
C ASP A 748 -5.33 15.44 -23.84
N GLN A 749 -4.75 15.06 -24.99
CA GLN A 749 -5.25 13.93 -25.79
C GLN A 749 -5.21 12.61 -25.02
N GLN A 750 -4.14 12.36 -24.25
CA GLN A 750 -4.00 11.18 -23.41
C GLN A 750 -5.09 11.13 -22.33
N LEU A 751 -5.32 12.23 -21.61
CA LEU A 751 -6.34 12.33 -20.56
C LEU A 751 -7.75 12.06 -21.12
N ARG A 752 -8.06 12.64 -22.28
CA ARG A 752 -9.34 12.45 -22.98
C ARG A 752 -9.56 10.99 -23.39
N GLY A 753 -8.52 10.33 -23.90
CA GLY A 753 -8.57 8.91 -24.28
C GLY A 753 -8.81 7.98 -23.07
N TRP A 754 -8.20 8.28 -21.92
CA TRP A 754 -8.45 7.54 -20.67
C TRP A 754 -9.89 7.76 -20.14
N LEU A 755 -10.42 8.98 -20.27
CA LEU A 755 -11.75 9.36 -19.76
C LEU A 755 -12.91 8.79 -20.57
N ALA A 756 -12.80 8.73 -21.90
CA ALA A 756 -13.95 8.49 -22.77
C ALA A 756 -14.70 7.16 -22.48
N PRO A 757 -14.04 5.99 -22.34
CA PRO A 757 -14.75 4.75 -22.03
C PRO A 757 -15.33 4.71 -20.62
N LEU A 758 -14.65 5.33 -19.64
CA LEU A 758 -15.08 5.34 -18.24
C LEU A 758 -16.30 6.26 -18.02
N LEU A 759 -16.31 7.45 -18.64
CA LEU A 759 -17.47 8.35 -18.63
C LEU A 759 -18.66 7.75 -19.38
N PHE A 760 -18.44 7.03 -20.47
CA PHE A 760 -19.51 6.30 -21.15
C PHE A 760 -20.15 5.25 -20.24
N LEU A 761 -19.34 4.51 -19.47
CA LEU A 761 -19.83 3.53 -18.51
C LEU A 761 -20.63 4.16 -17.37
N SER A 762 -20.11 5.23 -16.75
CA SER A 762 -20.74 5.87 -15.59
C SER A 762 -22.03 6.61 -15.94
N THR A 763 -22.05 7.39 -17.03
CA THR A 763 -23.24 8.19 -17.44
C THR A 763 -24.41 7.33 -17.88
N ARG A 764 -24.17 6.21 -18.57
CA ARG A 764 -25.24 5.31 -19.03
C ARG A 764 -25.97 4.62 -17.88
N ARG A 765 -25.30 4.45 -16.73
CA ARG A 765 -25.83 3.72 -15.58
C ARG A 765 -26.35 4.63 -14.47
N ASP A 766 -26.16 5.94 -14.58
CA ASP A 766 -26.68 6.99 -13.70
C ASP A 766 -28.18 7.25 -13.98
N THR A 767 -29.06 6.30 -13.64
CA THR A 767 -30.49 6.29 -14.03
C THR A 767 -31.40 7.26 -13.27
N GLU A 768 -30.85 8.06 -12.35
CA GLU A 768 -31.63 9.00 -11.52
C GLU A 768 -31.76 10.41 -12.15
N ALA A 769 -31.14 10.61 -13.31
CA ALA A 769 -31.23 11.87 -14.04
C ALA A 769 -32.50 11.89 -14.92
N PRO A 770 -33.27 12.99 -14.93
CA PRO A 770 -34.44 13.14 -15.81
C PRO A 770 -34.09 13.32 -17.30
N ASP A 771 -32.80 13.50 -17.64
CA ASP A 771 -32.31 13.82 -19.00
C ASP A 771 -31.41 12.73 -19.60
N ASP A 772 -31.84 12.14 -20.72
CA ASP A 772 -31.06 11.20 -21.56
C ASP A 772 -29.88 11.86 -22.31
N HIS A 773 -29.82 13.19 -22.36
CA HIS A 773 -28.90 13.96 -23.19
C HIS A 773 -27.40 13.70 -22.89
N PRO A 774 -26.96 13.70 -21.61
CA PRO A 774 -25.54 13.53 -21.27
C PRO A 774 -25.01 12.13 -21.58
N ALA A 775 -25.83 11.09 -21.38
CA ALA A 775 -25.48 9.72 -21.75
C ALA A 775 -25.31 9.56 -23.27
N ARG A 776 -26.19 10.19 -24.07
CA ARG A 776 -26.07 10.22 -25.53
C ARG A 776 -24.84 11.00 -25.99
N GLU A 777 -24.42 12.04 -25.27
CA GLU A 777 -23.20 12.80 -25.56
C GLU A 777 -21.94 12.00 -25.23
N ALA A 778 -21.87 11.36 -24.07
CA ALA A 778 -20.75 10.48 -23.72
C ALA A 778 -20.58 9.34 -24.74
N ALA A 779 -21.69 8.76 -25.20
CA ALA A 779 -21.70 7.78 -26.29
C ALA A 779 -21.18 8.36 -27.61
N ARG A 780 -21.56 9.60 -27.96
CA ARG A 780 -21.04 10.31 -29.15
C ARG A 780 -19.53 10.54 -29.05
N HIS A 781 -19.01 10.93 -27.89
CA HIS A 781 -17.58 11.13 -27.70
C HIS A 781 -16.79 9.83 -27.86
N LEU A 782 -17.25 8.73 -27.25
CA LEU A 782 -16.60 7.42 -27.42
C LEU A 782 -16.68 6.94 -28.88
N THR A 783 -17.83 7.14 -29.54
CA THR A 783 -17.99 6.80 -30.96
C THR A 783 -17.03 7.61 -31.82
N GLY A 784 -16.88 8.92 -31.57
CA GLY A 784 -15.90 9.75 -32.27
C GLY A 784 -14.45 9.27 -32.12
N TRP A 785 -14.06 8.76 -30.94
CA TRP A 785 -12.76 8.12 -30.75
C TRP A 785 -12.60 6.83 -31.58
N LEU A 786 -13.64 6.00 -31.65
CA LEU A 786 -13.63 4.77 -32.44
C LEU A 786 -13.63 5.06 -33.95
N ASP A 787 -14.36 6.08 -34.39
CA ASP A 787 -14.39 6.55 -35.77
C ASP A 787 -13.01 7.07 -36.19
N GLU A 788 -12.34 7.86 -35.34
CA GLU A 788 -10.97 8.34 -35.58
C GLU A 788 -9.93 7.21 -35.58
N LEU A 789 -10.14 6.16 -34.77
CA LEU A 789 -9.32 4.93 -34.80
C LEU A 789 -9.53 4.14 -36.10
N ALA A 790 -10.77 4.08 -36.60
CA ALA A 790 -11.13 3.38 -37.83
C ALA A 790 -10.85 4.19 -39.10
N ALA A 791 -10.72 5.52 -39.01
CA ALA A 791 -10.53 6.39 -40.16
C ALA A 791 -9.19 6.15 -40.87
N HIS A 792 -9.26 6.01 -42.20
CA HIS A 792 -8.10 5.87 -43.08
C HIS A 792 -8.00 7.12 -43.98
N ARG A 793 -6.83 7.79 -44.05
CA ARG A 793 -6.59 8.81 -45.10
C ARG A 793 -6.27 8.11 -46.42
N SER A 794 -6.95 8.53 -47.48
CA SER A 794 -6.55 8.25 -48.86
C SER A 794 -5.53 9.29 -49.36
N ALA A 795 -4.62 8.82 -50.23
CA ALA A 795 -3.71 9.56 -51.13
C ALA A 795 -2.49 10.35 -50.58
N ALA A 796 -2.39 10.75 -49.29
CA ALA A 796 -1.20 11.50 -48.81
C ALA A 796 -0.81 11.28 -47.32
N GLY A 797 -0.69 10.02 -46.88
CA GLY A 797 0.36 9.63 -45.92
C GLY A 797 0.14 9.78 -44.39
N GLY A 798 -1.01 9.38 -43.82
CA GLY A 798 -1.11 9.11 -42.36
C GLY A 798 -2.53 8.91 -41.81
N ARG A 799 -2.74 7.98 -40.84
CA ARG A 799 -4.01 7.84 -40.09
C ARG A 799 -4.27 9.09 -39.23
N ARG A 800 -5.54 9.43 -38.97
CA ARG A 800 -5.91 10.62 -38.18
C ARG A 800 -5.55 10.51 -36.70
N LEU A 801 -5.72 9.32 -36.10
CA LEU A 801 -5.30 9.07 -34.73
C LEU A 801 -3.84 8.57 -34.66
N ASN A 802 -3.03 9.25 -33.85
CA ASN A 802 -1.66 8.86 -33.53
C ASN A 802 -1.62 7.61 -32.62
N LEU A 803 -0.47 6.93 -32.55
CA LEU A 803 -0.25 5.76 -31.69
C LEU A 803 -0.42 6.13 -30.23
N ALA A 804 0.06 7.30 -29.80
CA ALA A 804 -0.13 7.77 -28.42
C ALA A 804 -1.63 7.87 -28.03
N GLY A 805 -2.47 8.40 -28.93
CA GLY A 805 -3.93 8.50 -28.72
C GLY A 805 -4.61 7.13 -28.76
N GLU A 806 -4.18 6.22 -29.63
CA GLU A 806 -4.64 4.83 -29.66
C GLU A 806 -4.33 4.09 -28.34
N ILE A 807 -3.11 4.26 -27.82
CA ILE A 807 -2.68 3.72 -26.52
C ILE A 807 -3.55 4.28 -25.39
N ALA A 808 -3.82 5.59 -25.41
CA ALA A 808 -4.67 6.24 -24.42
C ALA A 808 -6.11 5.68 -24.45
N LEU A 809 -6.70 5.52 -25.63
CA LEU A 809 -8.04 4.94 -25.76
C LEU A 809 -8.09 3.50 -25.22
N ALA A 810 -7.10 2.67 -25.56
CA ALA A 810 -6.99 1.30 -25.07
C ALA A 810 -6.85 1.24 -23.54
N GLN A 811 -6.06 2.14 -22.95
CA GLN A 811 -5.95 2.28 -21.49
C GLN A 811 -7.28 2.70 -20.86
N GLY A 812 -8.04 3.59 -21.50
CA GLY A 812 -9.39 3.97 -21.06
C GLY A 812 -10.34 2.78 -20.99
N PHE A 813 -10.31 1.87 -21.99
CA PHE A 813 -11.09 0.63 -21.94
C PHE A 813 -10.65 -0.29 -20.80
N ARG A 814 -9.34 -0.41 -20.53
CA ARG A 814 -8.81 -1.20 -19.41
C ARG A 814 -9.25 -0.65 -18.05
N LEU A 815 -9.25 0.68 -17.89
CA LEU A 815 -9.78 1.36 -16.70
C LEU A 815 -11.28 1.13 -16.52
N ALA A 816 -12.08 1.31 -17.57
CA ALA A 816 -13.52 1.08 -17.54
C ALA A 816 -13.88 -0.38 -17.25
N ALA A 817 -13.11 -1.31 -17.82
CA ALA A 817 -13.30 -2.75 -17.61
C ALA A 817 -12.97 -3.21 -16.19
N ASN A 818 -12.10 -2.50 -15.46
CA ASN A 818 -11.79 -2.81 -14.07
C ASN A 818 -12.96 -2.53 -13.11
N VAL A 819 -13.87 -1.64 -13.49
CA VAL A 819 -15.02 -1.27 -12.66
C VAL A 819 -16.03 -2.41 -12.67
N ARG A 820 -16.17 -3.09 -11.53
CA ARG A 820 -17.12 -4.19 -11.36
C ARG A 820 -18.48 -3.68 -10.91
N ILE A 821 -18.50 -2.86 -9.85
CA ILE A 821 -19.66 -2.16 -9.29
C ILE A 821 -19.39 -0.66 -9.37
N LEU A 822 -20.33 0.11 -9.90
CA LEU A 822 -20.18 1.57 -10.00
C LEU A 822 -20.49 2.22 -8.64
N PRO A 823 -19.81 3.32 -8.29
CA PRO A 823 -20.13 4.10 -7.09
C PRO A 823 -21.46 4.86 -7.23
N LEU A 824 -21.92 5.10 -8.46
CA LEU A 824 -23.15 5.81 -8.78
C LEU A 824 -23.96 5.03 -9.81
N GLY A 825 -25.27 4.92 -9.58
CA GLY A 825 -26.21 4.38 -10.55
C GLY A 825 -26.52 2.89 -10.38
N ARG A 826 -27.30 2.31 -11.32
CA ARG A 826 -27.80 0.95 -11.17
C ARG A 826 -26.73 -0.12 -11.41
N PRO A 827 -26.62 -1.15 -10.55
CA PRO A 827 -25.82 -2.33 -10.84
C PRO A 827 -26.44 -3.06 -12.04
N SER A 828 -25.63 -3.37 -13.05
CA SER A 828 -26.10 -4.07 -14.23
C SER A 828 -25.17 -5.24 -14.59
N THR A 829 -25.80 -6.37 -14.85
CA THR A 829 -25.19 -7.60 -15.37
C THR A 829 -24.79 -7.46 -16.85
N ASP A 830 -25.32 -6.48 -17.58
CA ASP A 830 -25.08 -6.35 -19.02
C ASP A 830 -23.87 -5.42 -19.33
N ARG A 831 -22.79 -6.06 -19.76
CA ARG A 831 -21.53 -5.43 -20.20
C ARG A 831 -21.30 -5.59 -21.71
N SER A 832 -22.25 -6.16 -22.44
CA SER A 832 -22.11 -6.55 -23.86
C SER A 832 -21.73 -5.38 -24.77
N ILE A 833 -22.30 -4.20 -24.54
CA ILE A 833 -22.01 -3.00 -25.35
C ILE A 833 -20.55 -2.57 -25.21
N LEU A 834 -19.99 -2.63 -24.00
CA LEU A 834 -18.59 -2.25 -23.80
C LEU A 834 -17.65 -3.31 -24.37
N VAL A 835 -18.05 -4.59 -24.33
CA VAL A 835 -17.35 -5.69 -25.03
C VAL A 835 -17.34 -5.43 -26.54
N GLU A 836 -18.48 -5.11 -27.15
CA GLU A 836 -18.59 -4.82 -28.59
C GLU A 836 -17.68 -3.66 -29.00
N LYS A 837 -17.67 -2.57 -28.23
CA LYS A 837 -16.85 -1.38 -28.50
C LYS A 837 -15.37 -1.66 -28.29
N ALA A 838 -14.99 -2.47 -27.30
CA ALA A 838 -13.61 -2.91 -27.08
C ALA A 838 -13.13 -3.90 -28.17
N GLU A 839 -13.99 -4.80 -28.64
CA GLU A 839 -13.68 -5.69 -29.78
C GLU A 839 -13.52 -4.89 -31.08
N PHE A 840 -14.36 -3.88 -31.30
CA PHE A 840 -14.21 -2.96 -32.42
C PHE A 840 -12.86 -2.23 -32.37
N ALA A 841 -12.50 -1.70 -31.19
CA ALA A 841 -11.20 -1.06 -30.98
C ALA A 841 -10.04 -2.06 -31.24
N LEU A 842 -10.18 -3.31 -30.81
CA LEU A 842 -9.17 -4.35 -31.01
C LEU A 842 -8.95 -4.66 -32.49
N ARG A 843 -10.02 -4.70 -33.29
CA ARG A 843 -9.95 -4.93 -34.76
C ARG A 843 -9.22 -3.82 -35.50
N HIS A 844 -9.38 -2.58 -35.06
CA HIS A 844 -8.81 -1.40 -35.71
C HIS A 844 -7.46 -0.95 -35.11
N SER A 845 -7.07 -1.51 -33.96
CA SER A 845 -5.80 -1.23 -33.30
C SER A 845 -4.61 -1.83 -34.05
N ARG A 846 -3.56 -1.02 -34.21
CA ARG A 846 -2.30 -1.42 -34.85
C ARG A 846 -1.22 -1.71 -33.82
N PHE A 847 -1.17 -0.99 -32.71
CA PHE A 847 -0.05 -1.15 -31.80
C PHE A 847 -0.20 -2.38 -30.90
N TRP A 848 0.88 -3.17 -30.77
CA TRP A 848 0.86 -4.40 -29.96
C TRP A 848 0.47 -4.14 -28.50
N TYR A 849 0.82 -2.99 -27.94
CA TYR A 849 0.50 -2.63 -26.56
C TYR A 849 -0.97 -2.23 -26.41
N SER A 850 -1.54 -1.52 -27.39
CA SER A 850 -2.97 -1.22 -27.44
C SER A 850 -3.79 -2.52 -27.50
N GLN A 851 -3.36 -3.47 -28.33
CA GLN A 851 -3.96 -4.81 -28.40
C GLN A 851 -3.83 -5.56 -27.06
N LEU A 852 -2.68 -5.46 -26.39
CA LEU A 852 -2.46 -6.05 -25.07
C LEU A 852 -3.44 -5.50 -24.03
N ALA A 853 -3.55 -4.18 -23.92
CA ALA A 853 -4.45 -3.52 -22.98
C ALA A 853 -5.93 -3.85 -23.27
N LEU A 854 -6.33 -3.90 -24.55
CA LEU A 854 -7.69 -4.28 -24.96
C LEU A 854 -8.00 -5.76 -24.67
N VAL A 855 -7.05 -6.68 -24.85
CA VAL A 855 -7.24 -8.09 -24.47
C VAL A 855 -7.40 -8.24 -22.96
N GLN A 856 -6.64 -7.50 -22.15
CA GLN A 856 -6.87 -7.46 -20.70
C GLN A 856 -8.24 -6.86 -20.36
N ALA A 857 -8.64 -5.78 -21.02
CA ALA A 857 -9.96 -5.16 -20.83
C ALA A 857 -11.11 -6.15 -21.15
N LEU A 858 -11.04 -6.81 -22.31
CA LEU A 858 -12.00 -7.84 -22.72
C LEU A 858 -12.04 -9.03 -21.75
N THR A 859 -10.89 -9.40 -21.18
CA THR A 859 -10.78 -10.43 -20.15
C THR A 859 -11.59 -10.05 -18.91
N LEU A 860 -11.42 -8.84 -18.39
CA LEU A 860 -12.16 -8.35 -17.22
C LEU A 860 -13.66 -8.21 -17.50
N LEU A 861 -14.03 -7.76 -18.70
CA LEU A 861 -15.44 -7.65 -19.11
C LEU A 861 -16.12 -9.03 -19.25
N SER A 862 -15.35 -10.07 -19.60
CA SER A 862 -15.85 -11.44 -19.80
C SER A 862 -15.89 -12.28 -18.52
N LEU A 863 -15.46 -11.75 -17.37
CA LEU A 863 -15.61 -12.41 -16.08
C LEU A 863 -17.06 -12.37 -15.60
N PRO A 864 -17.58 -13.47 -15.03
CA PRO A 864 -18.92 -13.51 -14.42
C PRO A 864 -18.97 -12.55 -13.25
N MET A 865 -20.13 -11.94 -12.98
CA MET A 865 -20.29 -11.00 -11.86
C MET A 865 -20.01 -11.67 -10.50
N ASP A 866 -20.35 -12.94 -10.33
CA ASP A 866 -19.98 -13.72 -9.13
C ASP A 866 -18.64 -14.47 -9.37
N PRO A 867 -17.56 -14.14 -8.62
CA PRO A 867 -16.28 -14.84 -8.75
C PRO A 867 -16.34 -16.31 -8.32
N ALA A 868 -17.34 -16.71 -7.52
CA ALA A 868 -17.54 -18.08 -7.10
C ALA A 868 -18.11 -18.97 -8.23
N GLU A 869 -18.67 -18.36 -9.28
CA GLU A 869 -19.37 -19.09 -10.33
C GLU A 869 -18.40 -20.05 -11.06
N PRO A 870 -18.68 -21.37 -11.07
CA PRO A 870 -17.83 -22.33 -11.75
C PRO A 870 -17.84 -22.09 -13.26
N LEU A 871 -16.80 -22.55 -13.95
CA LEU A 871 -16.80 -22.49 -15.41
C LEU A 871 -17.96 -23.33 -15.99
N PRO A 872 -18.80 -22.75 -16.86
CA PRO A 872 -19.95 -23.47 -17.40
C PRO A 872 -19.50 -24.64 -18.28
N ALA A 873 -20.23 -25.75 -18.25
CA ALA A 873 -19.90 -26.95 -19.02
C ALA A 873 -20.11 -26.79 -20.54
N SER A 874 -21.01 -25.89 -20.93
CA SER A 874 -21.35 -25.59 -22.33
C SER A 874 -21.91 -24.18 -22.45
N GLY A 875 -21.83 -23.60 -23.65
CA GLY A 875 -22.35 -22.25 -23.93
C GLY A 875 -21.30 -21.15 -23.86
N HIS A 876 -21.75 -19.91 -23.72
CA HIS A 876 -20.87 -18.74 -23.59
C HIS A 876 -20.00 -18.87 -22.32
N GLY A 877 -18.73 -18.45 -22.38
CA GLY A 877 -17.79 -18.57 -21.26
C GLY A 877 -17.19 -19.96 -20.99
N ALA A 878 -17.70 -21.03 -21.60
CA ALA A 878 -17.23 -22.41 -21.35
C ALA A 878 -15.84 -22.74 -21.95
N ASN A 879 -15.35 -21.94 -22.89
CA ASN A 879 -14.05 -22.14 -23.55
C ASN A 879 -13.19 -20.86 -23.52
N PRO A 880 -12.55 -20.55 -22.39
CA PRO A 880 -11.65 -19.39 -22.27
C PRO A 880 -10.53 -19.35 -23.30
N VAL A 881 -9.95 -20.52 -23.62
CA VAL A 881 -8.87 -20.64 -24.62
C VAL A 881 -9.36 -20.21 -26.00
N GLY A 882 -10.52 -20.71 -26.42
CA GLY A 882 -11.11 -20.36 -27.71
C GLY A 882 -11.52 -18.89 -27.82
N LEU A 883 -11.99 -18.29 -26.72
CA LEU A 883 -12.35 -16.88 -26.65
C LEU A 883 -11.10 -15.98 -26.85
N VAL A 884 -10.03 -16.24 -26.11
CA VAL A 884 -8.79 -15.47 -26.24
C VAL A 884 -8.14 -15.69 -27.61
N GLN A 885 -8.18 -16.92 -28.15
CA GLN A 885 -7.73 -17.20 -29.52
C GLN A 885 -8.54 -16.45 -30.59
N HIS A 886 -9.84 -16.22 -30.35
CA HIS A 886 -10.65 -15.38 -31.21
C HIS A 886 -10.16 -13.93 -31.18
N TRP A 887 -9.94 -13.36 -29.99
CA TRP A 887 -9.39 -12.00 -29.83
C TRP A 887 -8.03 -11.83 -30.52
N LEU A 888 -7.12 -12.79 -30.37
CA LEU A 888 -5.82 -12.79 -31.08
C LEU A 888 -5.97 -12.82 -32.60
N ARG A 889 -7.02 -13.44 -33.14
CA ARG A 889 -7.26 -13.53 -34.59
C ARG A 889 -7.85 -12.24 -35.16
N VAL A 890 -8.68 -11.55 -34.38
CA VAL A 890 -9.32 -10.29 -34.80
C VAL A 890 -8.44 -9.06 -34.50
N ALA A 891 -7.44 -9.18 -33.64
CA ALA A 891 -6.51 -8.10 -33.33
C ALA A 891 -5.86 -7.53 -34.59
N GLY A 892 -6.13 -6.25 -34.88
CA GLY A 892 -5.63 -5.55 -36.06
C GLY A 892 -6.12 -6.09 -37.41
N SER A 893 -7.17 -6.92 -37.45
CA SER A 893 -7.62 -7.55 -38.70
C SER A 893 -8.24 -6.58 -39.71
N GLU A 894 -8.67 -5.40 -39.25
CA GLU A 894 -9.31 -4.36 -40.06
C GLU A 894 -8.33 -3.19 -40.34
N VAL A 895 -7.04 -3.39 -40.09
CA VAL A 895 -5.96 -2.45 -40.46
C VAL A 895 -5.48 -2.76 -41.89
N PRO A 896 -5.68 -1.86 -42.88
CA PRO A 896 -5.27 -2.07 -44.26
C PRO A 896 -3.74 -2.04 -44.42
N ASP A 897 -3.25 -2.65 -45.51
CA ASP A 897 -1.85 -2.64 -45.95
C ASP A 897 -0.82 -3.17 -44.95
N ARG A 898 -1.26 -3.93 -43.93
CA ARG A 898 -0.37 -4.61 -42.99
C ARG A 898 -0.34 -6.10 -43.27
N ASP A 899 0.86 -6.65 -43.49
CA ASP A 899 1.05 -8.09 -43.47
C ASP A 899 0.53 -8.65 -42.15
N ARG A 900 -0.29 -9.71 -42.21
CA ARG A 900 -0.83 -10.36 -41.00
C ARG A 900 0.33 -10.84 -40.14
N CYS A 901 0.66 -10.05 -39.12
CA CYS A 901 1.62 -10.49 -38.14
C CYS A 901 1.08 -11.66 -37.35
N VAL A 902 1.90 -12.72 -37.27
CA VAL A 902 1.74 -13.74 -36.24
C VAL A 902 1.95 -13.00 -34.91
N ALA A 903 0.88 -12.87 -34.11
CA ALA A 903 0.76 -11.96 -32.96
C ALA A 903 2.07 -11.72 -32.16
N HIS A 904 2.33 -10.46 -31.80
CA HIS A 904 3.54 -10.01 -31.09
C HIS A 904 3.83 -10.87 -29.83
N PRO A 905 5.11 -11.19 -29.50
CA PRO A 905 5.44 -12.08 -28.38
C PRO A 905 4.86 -11.68 -27.02
N PHE A 906 4.84 -10.38 -26.69
CA PHE A 906 4.20 -9.91 -25.45
C PHE A 906 2.68 -10.09 -25.47
N LEU A 907 2.03 -9.90 -26.62
CA LEU A 907 0.59 -10.13 -26.75
C LEU A 907 0.25 -11.61 -26.56
N LEU A 908 1.06 -12.51 -27.13
CA LEU A 908 0.91 -13.96 -26.93
C LEU A 908 1.11 -14.38 -25.47
N ALA A 909 2.09 -13.78 -24.78
CA ALA A 909 2.32 -14.01 -23.36
C ALA A 909 1.13 -13.52 -22.51
N THR A 910 0.64 -12.31 -22.77
CA THR A 910 -0.53 -11.75 -22.09
C THR A 910 -1.78 -12.58 -22.33
N ALA A 911 -2.01 -13.04 -23.56
CA ALA A 911 -3.14 -13.90 -23.89
C ALA A 911 -3.14 -15.20 -23.06
N ARG A 912 -1.97 -15.82 -22.83
CA ARG A 912 -1.87 -17.01 -21.96
C ARG A 912 -2.20 -16.70 -20.50
N LEU A 913 -1.82 -15.52 -20.00
CA LEU A 913 -2.18 -15.06 -18.66
C LEU A 913 -3.67 -14.75 -18.56
N CYS A 914 -4.27 -14.14 -19.59
CA CYS A 914 -5.71 -13.87 -19.66
C CYS A 914 -6.54 -15.16 -19.66
N VAL A 915 -6.06 -16.22 -20.33
CA VAL A 915 -6.68 -17.55 -20.23
C VAL A 915 -6.66 -18.05 -18.78
N LYS A 916 -5.53 -17.91 -18.07
CA LYS A 916 -5.45 -18.29 -16.65
C LYS A 916 -6.44 -17.47 -15.81
N ALA A 917 -6.52 -16.16 -16.00
CA ALA A 917 -7.46 -15.28 -15.30
C ALA A 917 -8.92 -15.74 -15.47
N LEU A 918 -9.33 -16.06 -16.70
CA LEU A 918 -10.68 -16.55 -16.99
C LEU A 918 -10.95 -17.93 -16.39
N VAL A 919 -9.92 -18.78 -16.27
CA VAL A 919 -10.03 -20.13 -15.71
C VAL A 919 -10.08 -20.12 -14.18
N THR A 920 -9.19 -19.36 -13.54
CA THR A 920 -9.11 -19.28 -12.07
C THR A 920 -10.16 -18.36 -11.47
N ARG A 921 -10.66 -17.38 -12.25
CA ARG A 921 -11.48 -16.23 -11.79
C ARG A 921 -10.72 -15.29 -10.84
N GLU A 922 -9.42 -15.19 -11.04
CA GLU A 922 -8.49 -14.36 -10.25
C GLU A 922 -7.71 -13.44 -11.19
N PRO A 923 -8.36 -12.44 -11.80
CA PRO A 923 -7.68 -11.49 -12.68
C PRO A 923 -6.49 -10.79 -12.03
N GLU A 924 -6.55 -10.50 -10.74
CA GLU A 924 -5.53 -9.82 -9.94
C GLU A 924 -4.15 -10.51 -9.97
N ARG A 925 -4.09 -11.82 -10.24
CA ARG A 925 -2.81 -12.58 -10.31
C ARG A 925 -2.19 -12.57 -11.70
N PHE A 926 -2.95 -12.26 -12.74
CA PHE A 926 -2.54 -12.49 -14.13
C PHE A 926 -2.69 -11.26 -15.04
N CYS A 927 -3.49 -10.28 -14.62
CA CYS A 927 -3.74 -9.03 -15.31
C CYS A 927 -3.34 -7.86 -14.39
N TRP A 928 -3.16 -6.68 -14.99
CA TRP A 928 -2.90 -5.43 -14.29
C TRP A 928 -3.59 -4.28 -15.02
N ILE A 929 -3.88 -3.19 -14.31
CA ILE A 929 -4.62 -2.04 -14.86
C ILE A 929 -3.69 -0.95 -15.36
N ASP A 930 -2.55 -0.78 -14.71
CA ASP A 930 -1.53 0.18 -15.10
C ASP A 930 -0.14 -0.33 -14.72
N GLU A 931 0.80 -0.21 -15.64
CA GLU A 931 2.15 -0.74 -15.48
C GLU A 931 2.94 0.01 -14.41
N GLY A 932 2.85 1.34 -14.40
CA GLY A 932 3.58 2.19 -13.47
C GLY A 932 3.03 2.06 -12.04
N GLU A 933 1.70 2.10 -11.90
CA GLU A 933 1.01 1.94 -10.62
C GLU A 933 1.29 0.56 -10.02
N THR A 934 1.14 -0.51 -10.80
CA THR A 934 1.36 -1.89 -10.33
C THR A 934 2.82 -2.14 -9.95
N ALA A 935 3.78 -1.63 -10.73
CA ALA A 935 5.20 -1.77 -10.41
C ALA A 935 5.62 -0.90 -9.20
N SER A 936 4.86 0.15 -8.88
CA SER A 936 5.15 1.02 -7.74
C SER A 936 4.73 0.43 -6.40
N ARG A 937 3.78 -0.53 -6.38
CA ARG A 937 3.17 -1.08 -5.16
C ARG A 937 3.58 -2.52 -4.94
N VAL A 938 3.89 -2.88 -3.70
CA VAL A 938 4.10 -4.29 -3.33
C VAL A 938 2.76 -5.01 -3.43
N GLY A 939 1.75 -4.47 -2.74
CA GLY A 939 0.37 -4.94 -2.78
C GLY A 939 0.07 -6.13 -1.86
N SER A 940 -1.23 -6.37 -1.67
CA SER A 940 -1.79 -7.47 -0.85
C SER A 940 -3.03 -8.05 -1.51
N CYS A 941 -3.26 -9.35 -1.36
CA CYS A 941 -4.43 -10.03 -1.91
C CYS A 941 -5.11 -10.95 -0.90
N SER A 942 -6.43 -10.90 -0.80
CA SER A 942 -7.17 -11.84 0.03
C SER A 942 -7.67 -13.02 -0.81
N PRO A 943 -7.47 -14.28 -0.36
CA PRO A 943 -7.90 -15.46 -1.11
C PRO A 943 -9.42 -15.75 -1.00
N SER A 944 -10.13 -15.10 -0.07
CA SER A 944 -11.55 -15.38 0.19
C SER A 944 -12.45 -15.00 -1.01
N VAL A 945 -13.45 -15.84 -1.27
CA VAL A 945 -14.41 -15.64 -2.37
C VAL A 945 -15.51 -14.66 -1.96
N GLU A 946 -15.94 -14.69 -0.71
CA GLU A 946 -16.93 -13.78 -0.10
C GLU A 946 -16.44 -12.33 -0.15
N VAL A 947 -15.18 -12.15 0.22
CA VAL A 947 -14.40 -10.94 0.01
C VAL A 947 -14.48 -10.44 -1.43
N ARG A 948 -14.15 -11.30 -2.39
CA ARG A 948 -14.13 -10.91 -3.79
C ARG A 948 -15.51 -10.53 -4.27
N ARG A 949 -16.58 -11.13 -3.72
CA ARG A 949 -17.97 -10.76 -4.09
C ARG A 949 -18.29 -9.32 -3.75
N ALA A 950 -17.78 -8.78 -2.65
CA ALA A 950 -18.04 -7.41 -2.21
C ALA A 950 -17.19 -6.35 -2.93
N GLN A 951 -16.08 -6.73 -3.57
CA GLN A 951 -15.15 -5.78 -4.18
C GLN A 951 -15.77 -4.99 -5.35
N ARG A 952 -15.61 -3.67 -5.32
CA ARG A 952 -16.09 -2.74 -6.37
C ARG A 952 -15.26 -2.81 -7.65
N LEU A 953 -13.99 -3.16 -7.55
CA LEU A 953 -13.05 -3.32 -8.67
C LEU A 953 -12.68 -4.79 -8.86
N TRP A 954 -12.39 -5.21 -10.09
CA TRP A 954 -11.82 -6.54 -10.35
C TRP A 954 -10.40 -6.68 -9.81
N ILE A 955 -9.60 -5.62 -9.99
CA ILE A 955 -8.24 -5.49 -9.47
C ILE A 955 -8.25 -4.26 -8.55
N PRO A 956 -8.32 -4.45 -7.22
CA PRO A 956 -8.33 -3.36 -6.26
C PRO A 956 -7.04 -2.53 -6.25
N ASP A 957 -7.13 -1.28 -5.78
CA ASP A 957 -5.96 -0.38 -5.65
C ASP A 957 -4.91 -0.91 -4.66
N SER A 958 -5.29 -1.81 -3.74
CA SER A 958 -4.38 -2.50 -2.81
C SER A 958 -3.49 -3.54 -3.47
N MET A 959 -3.74 -3.88 -4.75
CA MET A 959 -2.94 -4.86 -5.49
C MET A 959 -1.65 -4.25 -6.02
N GLY A 960 -0.64 -5.08 -6.16
CA GLY A 960 0.69 -4.68 -6.61
C GLY A 960 1.44 -5.85 -7.24
N TRP A 961 2.72 -5.65 -7.52
CA TRP A 961 3.50 -6.66 -8.25
C TRP A 961 3.75 -7.94 -7.47
N SER A 962 3.65 -7.95 -6.13
CA SER A 962 3.94 -9.14 -5.30
C SER A 962 2.87 -10.22 -5.42
N VAL A 963 1.65 -9.83 -5.81
CA VAL A 963 0.47 -10.69 -5.98
C VAL A 963 0.48 -11.40 -7.34
N LEU A 964 1.14 -10.79 -8.33
CA LEU A 964 1.18 -11.30 -9.70
C LEU A 964 1.91 -12.65 -9.77
N ASP A 965 1.45 -13.52 -10.67
CA ASP A 965 2.19 -14.73 -11.04
C ASP A 965 3.60 -14.32 -11.52
N PRO A 966 4.68 -15.02 -11.13
CA PRO A 966 6.03 -14.64 -11.51
C PRO A 966 6.28 -14.49 -13.02
N ARG A 967 5.48 -15.14 -13.88
CA ARG A 967 5.51 -14.92 -15.34
C ARG A 967 4.87 -13.59 -15.72
N ALA A 968 3.81 -13.18 -15.05
CA ALA A 968 3.18 -11.87 -15.22
C ALA A 968 4.11 -10.76 -14.71
N GLU A 969 4.78 -10.94 -13.56
CA GLU A 969 5.80 -10.01 -13.05
C GLU A 969 6.90 -9.72 -14.09
N ARG A 970 7.47 -10.78 -14.69
CA ARG A 970 8.53 -10.65 -15.72
C ARG A 970 8.03 -10.01 -17.00
N LEU A 971 6.81 -10.34 -17.41
CA LEU A 971 6.20 -9.76 -18.60
C LEU A 971 5.96 -8.26 -18.42
N LEU A 972 5.39 -7.86 -17.27
CA LEU A 972 5.20 -6.47 -16.89
C LEU A 972 6.53 -5.70 -16.96
N ALA A 973 7.60 -6.26 -16.38
CA ALA A 973 8.91 -5.62 -16.36
C ALA A 973 9.48 -5.36 -17.77
N ASP A 974 9.37 -6.34 -18.68
CA ASP A 974 9.86 -6.18 -20.06
C ASP A 974 8.99 -5.28 -20.92
N VAL A 975 7.66 -5.31 -20.71
CA VAL A 975 6.72 -4.37 -21.35
C VAL A 975 7.07 -2.94 -20.95
N MET A 976 7.32 -2.68 -19.67
CA MET A 976 7.77 -1.37 -19.18
C MET A 976 9.09 -0.93 -19.79
N LEU A 977 10.07 -1.83 -19.96
CA LEU A 977 11.33 -1.49 -20.62
C LEU A 977 11.11 -1.03 -22.06
N LEU A 978 10.32 -1.78 -22.84
CA LEU A 978 10.05 -1.41 -24.24
C LEU A 978 9.26 -0.09 -24.34
N LEU A 979 8.29 0.12 -23.47
CA LEU A 979 7.52 1.37 -23.43
C LEU A 979 8.38 2.57 -22.99
N ASN A 980 9.25 2.41 -21.99
CA ASN A 980 10.19 3.46 -21.57
C ASN A 980 11.21 3.81 -22.66
N LEU A 981 11.55 2.87 -23.54
CA LEU A 981 12.38 3.12 -24.73
C LEU A 981 11.60 3.83 -25.85
N ALA A 982 10.32 3.50 -26.02
CA ALA A 982 9.48 4.02 -27.10
C ALA A 982 8.86 5.40 -26.78
N GLU A 983 8.46 5.65 -25.54
CA GLU A 983 7.75 6.88 -25.15
C GLU A 983 8.68 8.01 -24.63
N ARG A 984 10.00 7.81 -24.65
CA ARG A 984 10.95 8.84 -24.21
C ARG A 984 11.08 10.00 -25.18
N GLY A 985 11.55 11.14 -24.67
CA GLY A 985 11.89 12.36 -25.43
C GLY A 985 10.99 13.54 -25.06
N ASP A 986 11.44 14.76 -25.37
CA ASP A 986 10.77 15.98 -24.91
C ASP A 986 9.66 16.45 -25.87
N ARG A 987 9.72 16.08 -27.16
CA ARG A 987 8.71 16.48 -28.15
C ARG A 987 7.75 15.34 -28.50
N PRO A 988 6.42 15.60 -28.60
CA PRO A 988 5.43 14.59 -28.97
C PRO A 988 5.74 13.88 -30.30
N MET A 989 6.19 14.61 -31.33
CA MET A 989 6.57 14.02 -32.62
C MET A 989 7.68 12.97 -32.51
N GLU A 990 8.68 13.20 -31.66
CA GLU A 990 9.77 12.25 -31.50
C GLU A 990 9.31 10.98 -30.75
N ARG A 991 8.42 11.13 -29.77
CA ARG A 991 7.77 10.00 -29.08
C ARG A 991 6.96 9.17 -30.07
N GLU A 992 6.17 9.83 -30.93
CA GLU A 992 5.38 9.17 -31.95
C GLU A 992 6.27 8.42 -32.97
N ALA A 993 7.36 9.05 -33.44
CA ALA A 993 8.32 8.38 -34.34
C ALA A 993 9.00 7.17 -33.70
N ARG A 994 9.23 7.19 -32.37
CA ARG A 994 9.77 6.05 -31.61
C ARG A 994 8.73 4.96 -31.40
N LEU A 995 7.47 5.32 -31.12
CA LEU A 995 6.35 4.37 -31.07
C LEU A 995 6.18 3.65 -32.41
N HIS A 996 6.29 4.36 -33.54
CA HIS A 996 6.30 3.75 -34.87
C HIS A 996 7.43 2.75 -35.08
N ARG A 997 8.64 3.04 -34.57
CA ARG A 997 9.77 2.09 -34.61
C ARG A 997 9.55 0.86 -33.72
N ALA A 998 8.75 0.98 -32.67
CA ALA A 998 8.33 -0.11 -31.80
C ALA A 998 7.09 -0.86 -32.31
N ASP A 999 6.38 -0.35 -33.32
CA ASP A 999 5.20 -0.98 -33.93
C ASP A 999 5.62 -2.10 -34.89
N ARG A 1000 6.26 -3.12 -34.32
CA ARG A 1000 6.75 -4.31 -35.03
C ARG A 1000 6.21 -5.56 -34.36
N CYS A 1001 6.44 -6.69 -35.01
CA CYS A 1001 5.88 -7.99 -34.59
C CYS A 1001 6.94 -8.90 -33.96
N ASP A 1002 8.21 -8.50 -34.04
CA ASP A 1002 9.35 -9.05 -33.32
C ASP A 1002 9.65 -8.21 -32.06
N LEU A 1003 10.53 -8.75 -31.20
CA LEU A 1003 11.08 -8.02 -30.06
C LEU A 1003 12.50 -7.53 -30.39
N PRO A 1004 12.94 -6.39 -29.85
CA PRO A 1004 14.29 -5.91 -30.10
C PRO A 1004 15.34 -6.88 -29.54
N PRO A 1005 16.50 -7.03 -30.21
CA PRO A 1005 17.63 -7.83 -29.73
C PRO A 1005 18.06 -7.52 -28.30
N CYS A 1006 17.83 -6.29 -27.85
CA CYS A 1006 18.15 -5.86 -26.49
C CYS A 1006 17.28 -6.49 -25.38
N LEU A 1007 16.12 -7.07 -25.74
CA LEU A 1007 15.24 -7.78 -24.81
C LEU A 1007 15.32 -9.31 -25.00
N THR A 1008 15.69 -9.76 -26.20
CA THR A 1008 15.76 -11.18 -26.55
C THR A 1008 17.14 -11.77 -26.33
N THR A 1009 18.21 -11.16 -26.84
CA THR A 1009 19.55 -11.77 -26.93
C THR A 1009 20.55 -11.18 -25.93
N ASP A 1010 20.72 -9.86 -25.90
CA ASP A 1010 21.72 -9.19 -25.06
C ASP A 1010 21.20 -7.88 -24.47
N ARG A 1011 21.22 -7.72 -23.14
CA ARG A 1011 20.77 -6.49 -22.46
C ARG A 1011 21.82 -5.40 -22.34
N SER A 1012 23.08 -5.68 -22.68
CA SER A 1012 24.17 -4.70 -22.59
C SER A 1012 23.89 -3.37 -23.31
N PRO A 1013 23.21 -3.32 -24.50
CA PRO A 1013 22.88 -2.08 -25.19
C PRO A 1013 22.01 -1.09 -24.40
N LEU A 1014 21.24 -1.58 -23.42
CA LEU A 1014 20.34 -0.74 -22.63
C LEU A 1014 21.09 0.20 -21.68
N ASP A 1015 22.33 -0.14 -21.31
CA ASP A 1015 23.22 0.61 -20.43
C ASP A 1015 22.50 1.35 -19.26
N PRO A 1016 22.06 0.60 -18.24
CA PRO A 1016 21.37 1.20 -17.10
C PRO A 1016 22.28 2.08 -16.22
N GLU A 1017 23.60 2.09 -16.42
CA GLU A 1017 24.56 2.83 -15.58
C GLU A 1017 24.82 4.26 -16.04
N ARG A 1018 24.54 4.55 -17.31
CA ARG A 1018 24.67 5.87 -17.93
C ARG A 1018 24.03 6.99 -17.10
N SER A 1019 24.72 8.10 -16.92
CA SER A 1019 24.24 9.29 -16.19
C SER A 1019 24.21 10.53 -17.08
N VAL A 1020 23.35 11.52 -16.79
CA VAL A 1020 23.30 12.79 -17.56
C VAL A 1020 24.66 13.49 -17.66
N HIS A 1021 25.51 13.33 -16.63
CA HIS A 1021 26.86 13.89 -16.56
C HIS A 1021 27.94 13.07 -17.28
N SER A 1022 27.60 11.95 -17.94
CA SER A 1022 28.58 11.25 -18.78
C SER A 1022 28.94 12.14 -19.98
N ARG A 1023 30.23 12.22 -20.31
CA ARG A 1023 30.78 13.14 -21.33
C ARG A 1023 30.18 12.99 -22.73
N GLU A 1024 29.48 11.89 -23.03
CA GLU A 1024 28.85 11.64 -24.32
C GLU A 1024 27.32 11.65 -24.20
N ARG A 1025 26.67 12.65 -24.81
CA ARG A 1025 25.22 12.61 -25.06
C ARG A 1025 24.96 11.57 -26.14
N CYS A 1026 24.57 10.36 -25.75
CA CYS A 1026 24.24 9.32 -26.72
C CYS A 1026 22.76 9.43 -27.13
N ALA A 1027 22.55 9.71 -28.42
CA ALA A 1027 21.22 9.81 -29.04
C ALA A 1027 20.52 8.44 -29.07
N PRO A 1028 19.18 8.40 -29.06
CA PRO A 1028 18.44 7.16 -29.27
C PRO A 1028 18.87 6.43 -30.54
N GLY A 1029 19.28 5.17 -30.38
CA GLY A 1029 19.86 4.34 -31.43
C GLY A 1029 21.38 4.17 -31.33
N GLY A 1030 22.08 4.99 -30.54
CA GLY A 1030 23.54 5.06 -30.54
C GLY A 1030 24.26 3.87 -29.89
N THR A 1031 23.61 3.12 -28.99
CA THR A 1031 24.18 1.89 -28.38
C THR A 1031 23.56 0.61 -28.92
N CYS A 1032 22.65 0.71 -29.89
CA CYS A 1032 21.99 -0.47 -30.44
C CYS A 1032 22.99 -1.38 -31.14
N LEU A 1033 22.70 -2.68 -31.15
CA LEU A 1033 23.38 -3.62 -32.05
C LEU A 1033 23.16 -3.17 -33.50
N ASP A 1034 24.15 -3.41 -34.37
CA ASP A 1034 24.16 -2.92 -35.75
C ASP A 1034 22.95 -3.42 -36.56
N ASP A 1035 22.45 -4.61 -36.25
CA ASP A 1035 21.31 -5.28 -36.88
C ASP A 1035 19.95 -4.91 -36.26
N CYS A 1036 19.92 -4.07 -35.21
CA CYS A 1036 18.69 -3.76 -34.48
C CYS A 1036 17.79 -2.80 -35.27
N PRO A 1037 16.61 -3.24 -35.75
CA PRO A 1037 15.74 -2.40 -36.57
C PRO A 1037 14.98 -1.34 -35.76
N PHE A 1038 14.93 -1.49 -34.43
CA PHE A 1038 14.20 -0.58 -33.53
C PHE A 1038 14.96 0.72 -33.28
N ARG A 1039 16.31 0.66 -33.20
CA ARG A 1039 17.19 1.80 -32.88
C ARG A 1039 16.75 2.60 -31.64
N LEU A 1040 16.26 1.93 -30.59
CA LEU A 1040 15.69 2.58 -29.41
C LEU A 1040 16.64 2.68 -28.21
N CYS A 1041 17.75 1.95 -28.16
CA CYS A 1041 18.70 1.94 -27.03
C CYS A 1041 19.63 3.17 -27.03
N PRO A 1042 20.20 3.58 -25.89
CA PRO A 1042 20.11 2.97 -24.55
C PRO A 1042 18.86 3.45 -23.80
N LEU A 1043 18.66 3.01 -22.56
CA LEU A 1043 17.66 3.61 -21.65
C LEU A 1043 17.95 5.11 -21.46
N PRO A 1044 16.94 5.92 -21.05
CA PRO A 1044 17.18 7.29 -20.57
C PRO A 1044 18.33 7.33 -19.56
N ALA A 1045 19.08 8.42 -19.50
CA ALA A 1045 20.21 8.51 -18.56
C ALA A 1045 19.71 8.62 -17.10
N LYS A 1046 20.55 8.28 -16.11
CA LYS A 1046 20.24 8.53 -14.70
C LYS A 1046 20.11 10.03 -14.46
N GLY A 1047 18.97 10.44 -13.90
CA GLY A 1047 18.56 11.83 -13.75
C GLY A 1047 17.46 12.23 -14.74
N GLU A 1048 17.30 11.51 -15.86
CA GLU A 1048 16.16 11.70 -16.76
C GLU A 1048 14.96 10.87 -16.26
N PRO A 1049 13.75 11.44 -16.20
CA PRO A 1049 12.57 10.72 -15.76
C PRO A 1049 12.21 9.59 -16.74
N LEU A 1050 11.88 8.41 -16.19
CA LEU A 1050 11.24 7.34 -16.95
C LEU A 1050 9.75 7.65 -17.06
N ALA A 1051 9.17 7.50 -18.26
CA ALA A 1051 7.74 7.70 -18.49
C ALA A 1051 6.89 6.80 -17.57
N ARG A 1052 7.33 5.55 -17.37
CA ARG A 1052 6.82 4.62 -16.35
C ARG A 1052 7.94 4.32 -15.37
N ARG A 1053 7.87 4.94 -14.18
CA ARG A 1053 8.83 4.72 -13.10
C ARG A 1053 8.81 3.25 -12.67
N MET A 1054 9.99 2.66 -12.52
CA MET A 1054 10.15 1.29 -12.04
C MET A 1054 10.69 1.35 -10.61
N ASP A 1055 9.91 0.85 -9.64
CA ASP A 1055 10.31 0.88 -8.25
C ASP A 1055 11.58 0.03 -8.00
N GLN A 1056 12.38 0.46 -7.02
CA GLN A 1056 13.60 -0.24 -6.64
C GLN A 1056 13.32 -1.68 -6.20
N ASN A 1057 12.28 -1.92 -5.40
CA ASN A 1057 11.94 -3.25 -4.92
C ASN A 1057 11.44 -4.14 -6.04
N PHE A 1058 10.68 -3.57 -6.98
CA PHE A 1058 10.25 -4.27 -8.19
C PHE A 1058 11.46 -4.71 -9.05
N CYS A 1059 12.39 -3.80 -9.33
CA CYS A 1059 13.60 -4.12 -10.11
C CYS A 1059 14.48 -5.17 -9.42
N ALA A 1060 14.65 -5.06 -8.10
CA ALA A 1060 15.42 -6.02 -7.33
C ALA A 1060 14.72 -7.40 -7.34
N ARG A 1061 13.38 -7.44 -7.35
CA ARG A 1061 12.60 -8.69 -7.42
C ARG A 1061 12.80 -9.37 -8.77
N GLN A 1062 12.87 -8.59 -9.85
CA GLN A 1062 13.20 -9.14 -11.17
C GLN A 1062 14.58 -9.82 -11.17
N ALA A 1063 15.57 -9.29 -10.44
CA ALA A 1063 16.85 -9.97 -10.26
C ALA A 1063 16.71 -11.29 -9.49
N ASP A 1064 15.83 -11.36 -8.49
CA ASP A 1064 15.63 -12.59 -7.70
C ASP A 1064 14.94 -13.71 -8.49
N LEU A 1065 14.02 -13.35 -9.39
CA LEU A 1065 13.33 -14.29 -10.29
C LEU A 1065 14.26 -14.98 -11.30
N THR A 1066 15.46 -14.43 -11.56
CA THR A 1066 16.47 -15.02 -12.45
C THR A 1066 17.33 -16.11 -11.79
N GLY A 1067 17.13 -16.40 -10.50
CA GLY A 1067 17.83 -17.48 -9.81
C GLY A 1067 17.60 -18.86 -10.47
N TRP A 1068 18.60 -19.73 -10.44
CA TRP A 1068 18.60 -21.03 -11.13
C TRP A 1068 17.30 -21.85 -10.94
N TRP A 1069 16.83 -21.98 -9.70
CA TRP A 1069 15.59 -22.71 -9.38
C TRP A 1069 14.34 -22.09 -9.99
N ASN A 1070 14.22 -20.76 -9.93
CA ASN A 1070 13.08 -20.03 -10.47
C ASN A 1070 13.11 -20.01 -12.00
N ALA A 1071 14.29 -19.95 -12.62
CA ALA A 1071 14.44 -19.93 -14.06
C ALA A 1071 13.97 -21.23 -14.74
N LEU A 1072 14.16 -22.39 -14.08
CA LEU A 1072 13.66 -23.67 -14.58
C LEU A 1072 12.13 -23.77 -14.54
N LEU A 1073 11.49 -23.25 -13.49
CA LEU A 1073 10.04 -23.30 -13.30
C LEU A 1073 9.29 -22.21 -14.09
N ILE A 1074 9.90 -21.03 -14.21
CA ILE A 1074 9.30 -19.80 -14.74
C ILE A 1074 10.00 -19.46 -16.07
N ARG A 1075 9.88 -20.35 -17.06
CA ARG A 1075 10.43 -20.09 -18.40
C ARG A 1075 9.70 -18.92 -19.07
N ALA A 1076 10.41 -17.84 -19.38
CA ALA A 1076 9.93 -16.72 -20.17
C ALA A 1076 10.35 -16.92 -21.63
N PRO A 1077 9.49 -17.46 -22.51
CA PRO A 1077 9.89 -17.90 -23.85
C PRO A 1077 10.33 -16.77 -24.77
N TRP A 1078 10.02 -15.51 -24.43
CA TRP A 1078 10.45 -14.33 -25.18
C TRP A 1078 11.82 -13.79 -24.74
N GLN A 1079 12.41 -14.31 -23.65
CA GLN A 1079 13.74 -13.93 -23.19
C GLN A 1079 14.73 -15.06 -23.51
N ASN A 1080 15.73 -14.80 -24.33
CA ASN A 1080 16.81 -15.73 -24.68
C ASN A 1080 18.18 -15.29 -24.14
N VAL A 1081 18.18 -14.36 -23.16
CA VAL A 1081 19.38 -13.80 -22.52
C VAL A 1081 19.93 -14.78 -21.48
N ARG A 1082 21.25 -14.83 -21.31
CA ARG A 1082 21.89 -15.61 -20.23
C ARG A 1082 21.40 -15.12 -18.87
N LEU A 1083 21.09 -16.06 -17.97
CA LEU A 1083 20.51 -15.74 -16.65
C LEU A 1083 21.42 -14.86 -15.79
N SER A 1084 22.74 -15.04 -15.87
CA SER A 1084 23.72 -14.22 -15.13
C SER A 1084 23.72 -12.76 -15.61
N GLU A 1085 23.65 -12.53 -16.92
CA GLU A 1085 23.57 -11.21 -17.54
C GLU A 1085 22.24 -10.53 -17.21
N LEU A 1086 21.13 -11.28 -17.29
CA LEU A 1086 19.80 -10.80 -16.91
C LEU A 1086 19.75 -10.40 -15.42
N ARG A 1087 20.34 -11.21 -14.53
CA ARG A 1087 20.44 -10.90 -13.10
C ARG A 1087 21.26 -9.65 -12.85
N ARG A 1088 22.40 -9.50 -13.53
CA ARG A 1088 23.25 -8.32 -13.44
C ARG A 1088 22.49 -7.07 -13.89
N PHE A 1089 21.81 -7.12 -15.04
CA PHE A 1089 21.01 -6.01 -15.56
C PHE A 1089 19.97 -5.52 -14.54
N TRP A 1090 19.18 -6.43 -13.96
CA TRP A 1090 18.14 -6.03 -13.01
C TRP A 1090 18.69 -5.49 -11.69
N ARG A 1091 19.85 -5.98 -11.22
CA ARG A 1091 20.57 -5.39 -10.08
C ARG A 1091 21.06 -3.96 -10.37
N LEU A 1092 21.47 -3.69 -11.60
CA LEU A 1092 21.85 -2.33 -12.00
C LEU A 1092 20.62 -1.41 -12.08
N MET A 1093 19.50 -1.92 -12.59
CA MET A 1093 18.22 -1.21 -12.60
C MET A 1093 17.72 -0.89 -11.19
N SER A 1094 17.82 -1.82 -10.24
CA SER A 1094 17.41 -1.56 -8.85
C SER A 1094 18.27 -0.49 -8.16
N ARG A 1095 19.50 -0.27 -8.63
CA ARG A 1095 20.42 0.76 -8.13
C ARG A 1095 20.40 2.03 -8.99
N ARG A 1096 19.54 2.10 -10.00
CA ARG A 1096 19.52 3.19 -10.98
C ARG A 1096 19.10 4.51 -10.35
N ASP A 1097 17.99 4.48 -9.64
CA ASP A 1097 17.39 5.67 -9.00
C ASP A 1097 18.05 6.01 -7.65
N LEU A 1098 19.01 5.17 -7.21
CA LEU A 1098 19.86 5.49 -6.07
C LEU A 1098 20.92 6.54 -6.47
N PRO A 1099 21.01 7.67 -5.72
CA PRO A 1099 22.12 8.61 -5.84
C PRO A 1099 23.48 7.90 -5.81
N ARG A 1100 24.48 8.43 -6.53
CA ARG A 1100 25.82 7.80 -6.62
C ARG A 1100 26.47 7.54 -5.25
N TRP A 1101 26.20 8.38 -4.25
CA TRP A 1101 26.69 8.21 -2.88
C TRP A 1101 25.98 7.09 -2.10
N ARG A 1102 24.89 6.51 -2.62
CA ARG A 1102 24.16 5.35 -2.08
C ARG A 1102 24.56 4.00 -2.72
N ARG A 1103 25.59 3.95 -3.56
CA ARG A 1103 25.96 2.73 -4.34
C ARG A 1103 27.07 1.88 -3.73
N TRP A 1104 27.46 2.15 -2.49
CA TRP A 1104 28.61 1.52 -1.84
C TRP A 1104 28.16 0.46 -0.84
#